data_AF-A0A0R3UC26-F1
#
_entry.id   AF-A0A0R3UC26-F1
#
_cell.length_a   1.000
_cell.length_b   1.000
_cell.length_c   1.000
_cell.angle_alpha   90.00
_cell.angle_beta   90.00
_cell.angle_gamma   90.00
#
_symmetry.space_group_name_H-M   'P 1'
#
loop_
_entity.id
_entity.type
_entity.pdbx_description
1 polymer ?
#
loop_
_entity_poly.entity_id
_entity_poly.type
_entity_poly.pdbx_seq_one_letter_code
_entity_poly.pdbx_strand_id
1 'polypeptide(L)'
;MISRHNGCKDHDSLIELEPRFPSQDDFRVCLREGIVTKDMPPVCPVDASGRFTPEVGDFAGQYVKDADKSICQYLKKAGRLVNQSTIQHSYPFCWRSDTPLIYKAVPTWFIRVEDLVDRLLAKNAETTWVPEFIKEKRFANWLRDARDWAVSRNRYWGTPIPIWVSDDMEEVVCVGSIDELERLSGRRVADLHKEFVDPITIPSKMGKGDLHRIPEVFDCWFESGSMPYAQLHYPFENAKRFKEGFPADFIAEGVDQTRGWFYTLLVLSTALFDQPPFKNLIVSGIVLASDGQKMSKRQKNYPDPMEVINKYGSDALRLYLINSPVVRAQNLRFFESGVRDVLKDVFIPWYNAFRFLMKSSVMPFERESGQRFVVRPNDFPQTRNYMDKWILSFTQSLMVFVRQELKAYRLYTVVPRLVKFIDHLVNWYIRMNRRRLKGDAVEDRADWLSALHTLVKVLFQLIFVMAPFAPFFTEFIYQHLRDKLNFSENLSTLDPNQLGIDKATGAPESLHYITCVEPHTDQIHEDIEETVAWMQAAVELGRSIRTKKDLPLKAPLREAVVIHPEGGVLKAISSMRPYIVEELNVRNLTVTADKEKYGIRLRGRLNPAVGARLKSQVKVVMEAVARLTEEQLEAYVKTNELTVAGTTLSGDDLTVDYVVGGGGCHDQSAPKKQKKAQAKDGEKKSQAAPPADPQGPLYEAQADSRGLLILLDVRADAELEEERIARELINRIQRARKKGNLVPEDPIQVVISTTSEVLRRLLKSHAALIDATVKQPIACNVEASAAKEAALAALSDADRLGQVAVTDEASIPPDNLVVTIFHRRTSANAPPKDVRVSCPRVLKVHCAAGSDRPIEVCLVDASGRQLVGSLLELIQLVSFGAPSHHRIHHGRVSMRFPSTRAHCTALSNCFNYPMGLITLG
;
A
#
# COMPACT_ATOMS: atom_id res chain seq x y z
N MET A 1 -18.41 -23.59 -51.80
CA MET A 1 -18.79 -22.27 -52.35
C MET A 1 -17.63 -21.31 -52.13
N ILE A 2 -17.43 -20.32 -53.00
CA ILE A 2 -16.44 -19.26 -52.77
C ILE A 2 -17.07 -18.24 -51.82
N SER A 3 -16.76 -18.32 -50.52
CA SER A 3 -17.20 -17.32 -49.53
C SER A 3 -16.20 -16.17 -49.52
N ARG A 4 -16.64 -14.97 -49.92
CA ARG A 4 -15.82 -13.74 -49.92
C ARG A 4 -15.66 -13.08 -48.54
N HIS A 5 -16.13 -13.71 -47.46
CA HIS A 5 -16.27 -13.01 -46.17
C HIS A 5 -15.11 -13.14 -45.19
N ASN A 6 -14.03 -13.84 -45.55
CA ASN A 6 -12.86 -13.95 -44.68
C ASN A 6 -11.61 -13.44 -45.38
N GLY A 7 -11.15 -12.25 -44.92
CA GLY A 7 -9.78 -11.69 -44.83
C GLY A 7 -8.59 -12.15 -45.70
N CYS A 8 -8.75 -12.98 -46.73
CA CYS A 8 -7.67 -13.39 -47.61
C CYS A 8 -7.45 -12.28 -48.63
N LYS A 9 -6.31 -11.59 -48.52
CA LYS A 9 -5.89 -10.57 -49.49
C LYS A 9 -5.42 -11.16 -50.82
N ASP A 10 -5.32 -12.48 -50.96
CA ASP A 10 -4.84 -13.13 -52.18
C ASP A 10 -5.72 -14.35 -52.54
N HIS A 11 -6.39 -14.24 -53.69
CA HIS A 11 -7.00 -15.28 -54.55
C HIS A 11 -8.11 -16.21 -54.02
N ASP A 12 -9.02 -16.57 -54.94
CA ASP A 12 -10.20 -17.43 -54.78
C ASP A 12 -9.89 -18.73 -54.00
N SER A 13 -10.22 -18.72 -52.70
CA SER A 13 -10.09 -19.87 -51.82
C SER A 13 -11.44 -20.59 -51.72
N LEU A 14 -11.46 -21.86 -52.08
CA LEU A 14 -12.63 -22.73 -51.87
C LEU A 14 -12.64 -23.17 -50.39
N ILE A 15 -13.71 -22.84 -49.69
CA ILE A 15 -13.93 -23.24 -48.29
C ILE A 15 -15.00 -24.33 -48.27
N GLU A 16 -14.75 -25.38 -47.51
CA GLU A 16 -15.74 -26.42 -47.21
C GLU A 16 -16.83 -25.82 -46.33
N LEU A 17 -18.09 -25.95 -46.76
CA LEU A 17 -19.24 -25.60 -45.94
C LEU A 17 -19.79 -26.88 -45.35
N GLU A 18 -19.82 -26.98 -44.03
CA GLU A 18 -20.35 -28.13 -43.33
C GLU A 18 -21.76 -27.83 -42.79
N PRO A 19 -22.84 -28.14 -43.54
CA PRO A 19 -24.21 -27.95 -43.03
C PRO A 19 -24.53 -28.86 -41.83
N ARG A 20 -23.67 -29.85 -41.55
CA ARG A 20 -23.82 -30.87 -40.50
C ARG A 20 -23.09 -30.53 -39.19
N PHE A 21 -22.03 -29.72 -39.27
CA PHE A 21 -21.29 -29.12 -38.15
C PHE A 21 -21.14 -27.63 -38.40
N PRO A 22 -22.25 -26.88 -38.45
CA PRO A 22 -22.11 -25.53 -38.91
C PRO A 22 -21.34 -24.71 -37.87
N SER A 23 -20.22 -24.12 -38.29
CA SER A 23 -19.87 -22.82 -37.74
C SER A 23 -21.05 -21.87 -37.99
N GLN A 24 -21.19 -20.82 -37.17
CA GLN A 24 -22.31 -19.90 -37.30
C GLN A 24 -22.44 -19.32 -38.73
N ASP A 25 -21.31 -19.11 -39.40
CA ASP A 25 -21.27 -18.64 -40.78
C ASP A 25 -21.64 -19.72 -41.79
N ASP A 26 -21.23 -20.97 -41.59
CA ASP A 26 -21.62 -22.07 -42.47
C ASP A 26 -23.13 -22.29 -42.45
N PHE A 27 -23.75 -22.25 -41.26
CA PHE A 27 -25.21 -22.34 -41.15
C PHE A 27 -25.89 -21.19 -41.88
N ARG A 28 -25.44 -19.95 -41.63
CA ARG A 28 -26.02 -18.74 -42.22
C ARG A 28 -25.95 -18.76 -43.74
N VAL A 29 -24.82 -19.16 -44.32
CA VAL A 29 -24.64 -19.27 -45.76
C VAL A 29 -25.48 -20.42 -46.32
N CYS A 30 -25.45 -21.60 -45.70
CA CYS A 30 -26.25 -22.75 -46.16
C CYS A 30 -27.76 -22.46 -46.11
N LEU A 31 -28.22 -21.71 -45.10
CA LEU A 31 -29.61 -21.27 -44.97
C LEU A 31 -29.99 -20.26 -46.06
N ARG A 32 -29.12 -19.28 -46.34
CA ARG A 32 -29.35 -18.27 -47.39
C ARG A 32 -29.45 -18.91 -48.78
N GLU A 33 -28.60 -19.91 -49.04
CA GLU A 33 -28.52 -20.58 -50.35
C GLU A 33 -29.48 -21.78 -50.46
N GLY A 34 -30.32 -22.03 -49.45
CA GLY A 34 -31.33 -23.08 -49.46
C GLY A 34 -30.80 -24.51 -49.37
N ILE A 35 -29.54 -24.72 -48.97
CA ILE A 35 -28.96 -26.05 -48.71
C ILE A 35 -29.57 -26.67 -47.45
N VAL A 36 -29.90 -25.83 -46.48
CA VAL A 36 -30.62 -26.19 -45.25
C VAL A 36 -31.84 -25.29 -45.15
N THR A 37 -32.99 -25.83 -44.78
CA THR A 37 -34.20 -25.04 -44.46
C THR A 37 -34.39 -24.99 -42.96
N LYS A 38 -35.13 -23.99 -42.46
CA LYS A 38 -35.41 -23.86 -41.02
C LYS A 38 -36.15 -25.06 -40.44
N ASP A 39 -36.94 -25.72 -41.28
CA ASP A 39 -37.78 -26.86 -40.90
C ASP A 39 -37.05 -28.21 -41.10
N MET A 40 -35.81 -28.19 -41.62
CA MET A 40 -35.01 -29.40 -41.79
C MET A 40 -34.44 -29.85 -40.44
N PRO A 41 -34.58 -31.14 -40.06
CA PRO A 41 -33.96 -31.64 -38.85
C PRO A 41 -32.43 -31.46 -38.90
N PRO A 42 -31.79 -31.00 -37.82
CA PRO A 42 -30.35 -30.77 -37.80
C PRO A 42 -29.60 -32.08 -38.00
N VAL A 43 -28.85 -32.17 -39.09
CA VAL A 43 -28.07 -33.37 -39.43
C VAL A 43 -26.73 -33.32 -38.70
N CYS A 44 -26.67 -33.71 -37.43
CA CYS A 44 -25.41 -33.75 -36.65
C CYS A 44 -25.02 -35.19 -36.30
N PRO A 45 -23.99 -35.78 -36.94
CA PRO A 45 -23.60 -37.17 -36.71
C PRO A 45 -22.71 -37.35 -35.46
N VAL A 46 -22.92 -36.54 -34.43
CA VAL A 46 -22.19 -36.61 -33.16
C VAL A 46 -23.17 -36.57 -32.00
N ASP A 47 -22.99 -37.48 -31.04
CA ASP A 47 -23.84 -37.60 -29.86
C ASP A 47 -23.58 -36.50 -28.81
N ALA A 48 -24.23 -36.58 -27.65
CA ALA A 48 -24.05 -35.61 -26.55
C ALA A 48 -22.67 -35.71 -25.86
N SER A 49 -21.95 -36.82 -26.05
CA SER A 49 -20.61 -37.06 -25.49
C SER A 49 -19.49 -36.66 -26.45
N GLY A 50 -19.81 -36.10 -27.62
CA GLY A 50 -18.83 -35.74 -28.63
C GLY A 50 -18.27 -36.94 -29.41
N ARG A 51 -19.03 -38.04 -29.51
CA ARG A 51 -18.66 -39.24 -30.29
C ARG A 51 -19.49 -39.36 -31.56
N PHE A 52 -18.91 -39.91 -32.61
CA PHE A 52 -19.64 -40.14 -33.87
C PHE A 52 -20.77 -41.16 -33.71
N THR A 53 -21.91 -40.87 -34.34
CA THR A 53 -23.10 -41.73 -34.37
C THR A 53 -23.03 -42.75 -35.52
N PRO A 54 -23.92 -43.77 -35.57
CA PRO A 54 -23.87 -44.84 -36.58
C PRO A 54 -23.97 -44.39 -38.04
N GLU A 55 -24.47 -43.18 -38.29
CA GLU A 55 -24.51 -42.57 -39.64
C GLU A 55 -23.10 -42.38 -40.23
N VAL A 56 -22.06 -42.33 -39.38
CA VAL A 56 -20.64 -42.30 -39.79
C VAL A 56 -20.01 -43.64 -39.40
N GLY A 57 -20.37 -44.70 -40.13
CA GLY A 57 -20.03 -46.09 -39.81
C GLY A 57 -18.54 -46.35 -39.60
N ASP A 58 -17.66 -45.72 -40.39
CA ASP A 58 -16.20 -45.92 -40.31
C ASP A 58 -15.57 -45.43 -38.98
N PHE A 59 -16.24 -44.49 -38.28
CA PHE A 59 -15.72 -43.85 -37.07
C PHE A 59 -16.71 -43.88 -35.89
N ALA A 60 -17.81 -44.64 -36.01
CA ALA A 60 -18.87 -44.72 -35.01
C ALA A 60 -18.31 -45.04 -33.61
N GLY A 61 -18.75 -44.28 -32.60
CA GLY A 61 -18.34 -44.40 -31.21
C GLY A 61 -16.99 -43.76 -30.85
N GLN A 62 -16.20 -43.28 -31.82
CA GLN A 62 -14.94 -42.57 -31.56
C GLN A 62 -15.19 -41.10 -31.18
N TYR A 63 -14.41 -40.57 -30.24
CA TYR A 63 -14.43 -39.16 -29.88
C TYR A 63 -13.87 -38.32 -31.03
N VAL A 64 -14.51 -37.17 -31.32
CA VAL A 64 -14.22 -36.34 -32.51
C VAL A 64 -12.74 -36.01 -32.70
N LYS A 65 -12.01 -35.66 -31.63
CA LYS A 65 -10.58 -35.32 -31.73
C LYS A 65 -9.67 -36.54 -31.88
N ASP A 66 -10.08 -37.69 -31.38
CA ASP A 66 -9.32 -38.93 -31.56
C ASP A 66 -9.48 -39.47 -32.99
N ALA A 67 -10.66 -39.24 -33.58
CA ALA A 67 -10.99 -39.63 -34.95
C ALA A 67 -10.20 -38.85 -36.01
N ASP A 68 -9.70 -37.64 -35.71
CA ASP A 68 -8.93 -36.80 -36.66
C ASP A 68 -7.79 -37.60 -37.34
N LYS A 69 -7.07 -38.44 -36.57
CA LYS A 69 -5.98 -39.28 -37.11
C LYS A 69 -6.51 -40.36 -38.05
N SER A 70 -7.60 -41.02 -37.68
CA SER A 70 -8.24 -42.08 -38.47
C SER A 70 -8.83 -41.53 -39.77
N ILE A 71 -9.45 -40.35 -39.71
CA ILE A 71 -9.99 -39.61 -40.87
C ILE A 71 -8.85 -39.24 -41.83
N CYS A 72 -7.74 -38.68 -41.32
CA CYS A 72 -6.58 -38.37 -42.15
C CYS A 72 -6.01 -39.62 -42.86
N GLN A 73 -5.93 -40.76 -42.16
CA GLN A 73 -5.47 -42.02 -42.75
C GLN A 73 -6.43 -42.54 -43.83
N TYR A 74 -7.75 -42.44 -43.60
CA TYR A 74 -8.76 -42.81 -44.57
C TYR A 74 -8.65 -41.96 -45.85
N LEU A 75 -8.57 -40.62 -45.71
CA LEU A 75 -8.41 -39.70 -46.83
C LEU A 75 -7.11 -39.93 -47.61
N LYS A 76 -6.02 -40.29 -46.89
CA LYS A 76 -4.74 -40.67 -47.50
C LYS A 76 -4.85 -41.95 -48.32
N LYS A 77 -5.50 -43.00 -47.77
CA LYS A 77 -5.74 -44.26 -48.48
C LYS A 77 -6.63 -44.07 -49.71
N ALA A 78 -7.61 -43.18 -49.63
CA ALA A 78 -8.51 -42.84 -50.73
C ALA A 78 -7.90 -41.90 -51.79
N GLY A 79 -6.65 -41.45 -51.61
CA GLY A 79 -5.96 -40.54 -52.55
C GLY A 79 -6.53 -39.12 -52.61
N ARG A 80 -7.29 -38.69 -51.59
CA ARG A 80 -7.94 -37.36 -51.52
C ARG A 80 -7.21 -36.36 -50.61
N LEU A 81 -6.14 -36.78 -49.95
CA LEU A 81 -5.34 -35.92 -49.06
C LEU A 81 -4.27 -35.17 -49.86
N VAL A 82 -4.44 -33.86 -50.04
CA VAL A 82 -3.50 -33.00 -50.81
C VAL A 82 -2.31 -32.55 -49.95
N ASN A 83 -2.57 -32.07 -48.74
CA ASN A 83 -1.54 -31.58 -47.82
C ASN A 83 -1.94 -31.90 -46.36
N GLN A 84 -0.96 -32.24 -45.53
CA GLN A 84 -1.14 -32.49 -44.11
C GLN A 84 -0.04 -31.74 -43.33
N SER A 85 -0.44 -30.74 -42.55
CA SER A 85 0.47 -29.92 -41.73
C SER A 85 -0.13 -29.64 -40.37
N THR A 86 0.70 -29.26 -39.40
CA THR A 86 0.26 -28.79 -38.09
C THR A 86 0.23 -27.27 -38.06
N ILE A 87 -0.85 -26.70 -37.53
CA ILE A 87 -1.05 -25.25 -37.40
C ILE A 87 -1.21 -24.92 -35.92
N GLN A 88 -0.48 -23.91 -35.44
CA GLN A 88 -0.65 -23.38 -34.10
C GLN A 88 -1.58 -22.17 -34.15
N HIS A 89 -2.74 -22.28 -33.48
CA HIS A 89 -3.73 -21.22 -33.42
C HIS A 89 -4.44 -21.17 -32.05
N SER A 90 -5.23 -20.12 -31.82
CA SER A 90 -6.12 -20.06 -30.65
C SER A 90 -7.36 -20.90 -30.90
N TYR A 91 -7.75 -21.72 -29.92
CA TYR A 91 -8.92 -22.59 -29.99
C TYR A 91 -9.78 -22.43 -28.73
N PRO A 92 -11.12 -22.47 -28.80
CA PRO A 92 -11.98 -22.31 -27.63
C PRO A 92 -12.00 -23.57 -26.74
N PHE A 93 -11.88 -23.37 -25.44
CA PHE A 93 -11.93 -24.43 -24.42
C PHE A 93 -13.03 -24.14 -23.39
N CYS A 94 -13.56 -25.20 -22.79
CA CYS A 94 -14.48 -25.07 -21.67
C CYS A 94 -13.76 -24.39 -20.50
N TRP A 95 -14.31 -23.27 -20.02
CA TRP A 95 -13.72 -22.44 -18.95
C TRP A 95 -13.61 -23.14 -17.59
N ARG A 96 -14.19 -24.33 -17.44
CA ARG A 96 -14.20 -25.12 -16.20
C ARG A 96 -13.44 -26.44 -16.29
N SER A 97 -13.56 -27.16 -17.41
CA SER A 97 -12.95 -28.49 -17.59
C SER A 97 -11.69 -28.49 -18.44
N ASP A 98 -11.34 -27.38 -19.09
CA ASP A 98 -10.22 -27.28 -20.03
C ASP A 98 -10.30 -28.27 -21.21
N THR A 99 -11.51 -28.74 -21.56
CA THR A 99 -11.75 -29.60 -22.73
C THR A 99 -12.02 -28.75 -23.97
N PRO A 100 -11.56 -29.15 -25.16
CA PRO A 100 -11.78 -28.40 -26.40
C PRO A 100 -13.27 -28.35 -26.73
N LEU A 101 -13.79 -27.15 -27.05
CA LEU A 101 -15.18 -26.98 -27.45
C LEU A 101 -15.38 -27.36 -28.91
N ILE A 102 -16.60 -27.82 -29.22
CA ILE A 102 -17.06 -28.06 -30.59
C ILE A 102 -18.37 -27.30 -30.80
N TYR A 103 -18.58 -26.83 -32.03
CA TYR A 103 -19.86 -26.24 -32.42
C TYR A 103 -20.80 -27.36 -32.84
N LYS A 104 -21.99 -27.38 -32.24
CA LYS A 104 -23.02 -28.39 -32.49
C LYS A 104 -24.40 -27.71 -32.42
N ALA A 105 -25.27 -28.03 -33.38
CA ALA A 105 -26.67 -27.63 -33.31
C ALA A 105 -27.36 -28.43 -32.21
N VAL A 106 -27.89 -27.73 -31.21
CA VAL A 106 -28.66 -28.30 -30.09
C VAL A 106 -29.90 -27.43 -29.86
N PRO A 107 -31.06 -28.02 -29.54
CA PRO A 107 -32.22 -27.24 -29.11
C PRO A 107 -31.84 -26.49 -27.82
N THR A 108 -32.14 -25.20 -27.75
CA THR A 108 -31.74 -24.33 -26.65
C THR A 108 -32.72 -23.17 -26.53
N TRP A 109 -33.00 -22.74 -25.31
CA TRP A 109 -33.81 -21.55 -25.04
C TRP A 109 -32.95 -20.30 -25.05
N PHE A 110 -33.42 -19.28 -25.75
CA PHE A 110 -32.73 -18.01 -25.94
C PHE A 110 -33.54 -16.85 -25.38
N ILE A 111 -32.85 -15.87 -24.80
CA ILE A 111 -33.38 -14.54 -24.55
C ILE A 111 -33.00 -13.66 -25.75
N ARG A 112 -33.98 -12.96 -26.32
CA ARG A 112 -33.80 -12.07 -27.47
C ARG A 112 -33.06 -10.80 -27.06
N VAL A 113 -31.74 -10.82 -27.20
CA VAL A 113 -30.86 -9.69 -26.82
C VAL A 113 -30.57 -8.82 -28.03
N GLU A 114 -30.58 -9.36 -29.24
CA GLU A 114 -30.34 -8.60 -30.47
C GLU A 114 -31.30 -7.41 -30.60
N ASP A 115 -32.58 -7.62 -30.25
CA ASP A 115 -33.62 -6.58 -30.25
C ASP A 115 -33.40 -5.50 -29.17
N LEU A 116 -32.55 -5.76 -28.18
CA LEU A 116 -32.30 -4.87 -27.04
C LEU A 116 -31.00 -4.06 -27.19
N VAL A 117 -30.16 -4.34 -28.20
CA VAL A 117 -28.81 -3.76 -28.32
C VAL A 117 -28.81 -2.23 -28.22
N ASP A 118 -29.69 -1.54 -28.94
CA ASP A 118 -29.76 -0.08 -28.91
C ASP A 118 -30.12 0.46 -27.51
N ARG A 119 -31.07 -0.20 -26.84
CA ARG A 119 -31.46 0.14 -25.46
C ARG A 119 -30.32 -0.14 -24.48
N LEU A 120 -29.61 -1.26 -24.64
CA LEU A 120 -28.46 -1.61 -23.80
C LEU A 120 -27.34 -0.57 -23.92
N LEU A 121 -27.05 -0.11 -25.14
CA LEU A 121 -26.07 0.94 -25.38
C LEU A 121 -26.49 2.27 -24.74
N ALA A 122 -27.77 2.64 -24.85
CA ALA A 122 -28.32 3.84 -24.21
C ALA A 122 -28.22 3.76 -22.68
N LYS A 123 -28.67 2.67 -22.06
CA LYS A 123 -28.60 2.49 -20.60
C LYS A 123 -27.15 2.39 -20.10
N ASN A 124 -26.26 1.77 -20.86
CA ASN A 124 -24.83 1.79 -20.54
C ASN A 124 -24.25 3.21 -20.56
N ALA A 125 -24.69 4.07 -21.49
CA ALA A 125 -24.23 5.45 -21.59
C ALA A 125 -24.58 6.28 -20.33
N GLU A 126 -25.71 6.00 -19.68
CA GLU A 126 -26.16 6.65 -18.44
C GLU A 126 -25.28 6.29 -17.21
N THR A 127 -24.46 5.24 -17.29
CA THR A 127 -23.63 4.77 -16.16
C THR A 127 -22.21 5.35 -16.16
N THR A 128 -21.60 5.47 -14.98
CA THR A 128 -20.20 5.91 -14.81
C THR A 128 -19.30 4.71 -14.55
N TRP A 129 -18.21 4.58 -15.32
CA TRP A 129 -17.24 3.49 -15.18
C TRP A 129 -15.86 4.03 -14.84
N VAL A 130 -15.19 3.36 -13.91
CA VAL A 130 -13.81 3.67 -13.55
C VAL A 130 -12.95 2.42 -13.76
N PRO A 131 -12.01 2.40 -14.72
CA PRO A 131 -11.66 3.46 -15.67
C PRO A 131 -12.60 3.53 -16.89
N GLU A 132 -12.76 4.73 -17.43
CA GLU A 132 -13.72 5.06 -18.50
C GLU A 132 -13.52 4.26 -19.79
N PHE A 133 -12.26 3.97 -20.18
CA PHE A 133 -11.97 3.26 -21.43
C PHE A 133 -12.58 1.84 -21.48
N ILE A 134 -12.89 1.22 -20.34
CA ILE A 134 -13.54 -0.10 -20.31
C ILE A 134 -14.98 0.00 -20.81
N LYS A 135 -15.71 1.06 -20.44
CA LYS A 135 -17.09 1.33 -20.88
C LYS A 135 -17.15 1.40 -22.40
N GLU A 136 -16.32 2.24 -23.00
CA GLU A 136 -16.40 2.56 -24.43
C GLU A 136 -15.77 1.48 -25.32
N LYS A 137 -14.56 1.01 -24.97
CA LYS A 137 -13.78 0.14 -25.86
C LYS A 137 -14.01 -1.33 -25.63
N ARG A 138 -14.23 -1.76 -24.38
CA ARG A 138 -14.35 -3.19 -24.07
C ARG A 138 -15.80 -3.64 -24.02
N PHE A 139 -16.61 -2.90 -23.28
CA PHE A 139 -17.99 -3.30 -23.01
C PHE A 139 -18.95 -2.85 -24.11
N ALA A 140 -18.96 -1.58 -24.50
CA ALA A 140 -19.86 -1.08 -25.55
C ALA A 140 -19.56 -1.73 -26.92
N ASN A 141 -18.29 -1.94 -27.29
CA ASN A 141 -17.95 -2.69 -28.50
C ASN A 141 -18.54 -4.10 -28.49
N TRP A 142 -18.51 -4.76 -27.33
CA TRP A 142 -19.06 -6.09 -27.19
C TRP A 142 -20.59 -6.11 -27.19
N LEU A 143 -21.25 -5.08 -26.63
CA LEU A 143 -22.71 -4.93 -26.70
C LEU A 143 -23.21 -4.72 -28.14
N ARG A 144 -22.48 -4.02 -29.01
CA ARG A 144 -22.88 -3.80 -30.42
C ARG A 144 -23.00 -5.09 -31.22
N ASP A 145 -22.13 -6.05 -30.91
CA ASP A 145 -22.10 -7.36 -31.56
C ASP A 145 -22.80 -8.45 -30.73
N ALA A 146 -23.57 -8.07 -29.71
CA ALA A 146 -24.25 -9.02 -28.84
C ALA A 146 -25.26 -9.85 -29.63
N ARG A 147 -25.30 -11.14 -29.31
CA ARG A 147 -26.22 -12.12 -29.89
C ARG A 147 -27.23 -12.56 -28.84
N ASP A 148 -28.29 -13.20 -29.31
CA ASP A 148 -29.27 -13.81 -28.43
C ASP A 148 -28.62 -14.75 -27.41
N TRP A 149 -29.02 -14.59 -26.15
CA TRP A 149 -28.37 -15.25 -25.04
C TRP A 149 -28.99 -16.63 -24.82
N ALA A 150 -28.21 -17.67 -25.13
CA ALA A 150 -28.52 -19.06 -24.78
C ALA A 150 -28.58 -19.21 -23.24
N VAL A 151 -29.80 -19.25 -22.68
CA VAL A 151 -30.04 -19.22 -21.24
C VAL A 151 -30.29 -20.61 -20.65
N SER A 152 -30.66 -21.63 -21.44
CA SER A 152 -30.87 -22.98 -20.92
C SER A 152 -29.58 -23.80 -20.83
N ARG A 153 -29.53 -24.70 -19.85
CA ARG A 153 -28.43 -25.64 -19.61
C ARG A 153 -28.98 -27.03 -19.33
N ASN A 154 -28.45 -28.04 -20.01
CA ASN A 154 -28.76 -29.45 -19.75
C ASN A 154 -27.94 -29.94 -18.55
N ARG A 155 -28.33 -29.50 -17.35
CA ARG A 155 -27.67 -29.80 -16.06
C ARG A 155 -28.71 -30.16 -15.01
N TYR A 156 -28.22 -30.69 -13.87
CA TYR A 156 -29.06 -31.12 -12.76
C TYR A 156 -29.23 -30.02 -11.70
N TRP A 157 -28.11 -29.40 -11.26
CA TRP A 157 -28.11 -28.37 -10.24
C TRP A 157 -28.19 -26.98 -10.84
N GLY A 158 -29.27 -26.27 -10.53
CA GLY A 158 -29.58 -24.91 -10.96
C GLY A 158 -31.08 -24.66 -10.87
N THR A 159 -31.50 -23.40 -11.05
CA THR A 159 -32.92 -23.03 -11.02
C THR A 159 -33.64 -23.65 -12.24
N PRO A 160 -34.66 -24.53 -12.06
CA PRO A 160 -35.40 -25.08 -13.19
C PRO A 160 -36.13 -24.01 -13.98
N ILE A 161 -36.15 -24.13 -15.31
CA ILE A 161 -36.90 -23.22 -16.16
C ILE A 161 -38.40 -23.56 -16.01
N PRO A 162 -39.26 -22.60 -15.64
CA PRO A 162 -40.65 -22.87 -15.26
C PRO A 162 -41.58 -22.91 -16.48
N ILE A 163 -41.23 -23.73 -17.47
CA ILE A 163 -42.00 -23.89 -18.71
C ILE A 163 -42.52 -25.33 -18.81
N TRP A 164 -43.84 -25.47 -18.89
CA TRP A 164 -44.56 -26.71 -19.13
C TRP A 164 -45.04 -26.76 -20.58
N VAL A 165 -44.83 -27.89 -21.24
CA VAL A 165 -45.09 -28.06 -22.67
C VAL A 165 -45.88 -29.34 -22.95
N SER A 166 -46.65 -29.34 -24.03
CA SER A 166 -47.22 -30.56 -24.60
C SER A 166 -46.12 -31.37 -25.31
N ASP A 167 -46.36 -32.67 -25.54
CA ASP A 167 -45.41 -33.55 -26.23
C ASP A 167 -45.06 -33.05 -27.65
N ASP A 168 -45.99 -32.33 -28.30
CA ASP A 168 -45.82 -31.72 -29.62
C ASP A 168 -45.30 -30.26 -29.58
N MET A 169 -45.04 -29.71 -28.38
CA MET A 169 -44.54 -28.34 -28.16
C MET A 169 -45.44 -27.20 -28.67
N GLU A 170 -46.69 -27.46 -29.08
CA GLU A 170 -47.59 -26.39 -29.55
C GLU A 170 -48.29 -25.65 -28.40
N GLU A 171 -48.50 -26.30 -27.24
CA GLU A 171 -49.01 -25.65 -26.02
C GLU A 171 -47.85 -25.46 -25.04
N VAL A 172 -47.64 -24.21 -24.62
CA VAL A 172 -46.55 -23.80 -23.73
C VAL A 172 -47.10 -22.91 -22.61
N VAL A 173 -46.86 -23.29 -21.36
CA VAL A 173 -47.28 -22.55 -20.16
C VAL A 173 -46.03 -22.15 -19.36
N CYS A 174 -45.82 -20.84 -19.18
CA CYS A 174 -44.76 -20.29 -18.34
C CYS A 174 -45.33 -19.92 -16.97
N VAL A 175 -44.84 -20.55 -15.91
CA VAL A 175 -45.34 -20.38 -14.53
C VAL A 175 -44.50 -19.34 -13.79
N GLY A 176 -45.14 -18.31 -13.25
CA GLY A 176 -44.48 -17.17 -12.62
C GLY A 176 -44.35 -17.24 -11.08
N SER A 177 -45.07 -18.15 -10.41
CA SER A 177 -45.02 -18.26 -8.94
C SER A 177 -45.41 -19.65 -8.43
N ILE A 178 -45.09 -19.93 -7.17
CA ILE A 178 -45.50 -21.17 -6.48
C ILE A 178 -47.03 -21.26 -6.37
N ASP A 179 -47.70 -20.14 -6.07
CA ASP A 179 -49.17 -20.11 -5.98
C ASP A 179 -49.82 -20.33 -7.35
N GLU A 180 -49.20 -19.85 -8.44
CA GLU A 180 -49.65 -20.14 -9.79
C GLU A 180 -49.48 -21.62 -10.13
N LEU A 181 -48.34 -22.22 -9.76
CA LEU A 181 -48.10 -23.65 -9.96
C LEU A 181 -49.13 -24.50 -9.19
N GLU A 182 -49.45 -24.14 -7.95
CA GLU A 182 -50.47 -24.81 -7.14
C GLU A 182 -51.85 -24.71 -7.78
N ARG A 183 -52.22 -23.53 -8.28
CA ARG A 183 -53.50 -23.33 -8.96
C ARG A 183 -53.63 -24.16 -10.24
N LEU A 184 -52.54 -24.33 -11.00
CA LEU A 184 -52.54 -25.04 -12.28
C LEU A 184 -52.37 -26.55 -12.14
N SER A 185 -51.56 -27.02 -11.19
CA SER A 185 -51.27 -28.45 -11.00
C SER A 185 -52.06 -29.11 -9.86
N GLY A 186 -52.67 -28.31 -8.98
CA GLY A 186 -53.29 -28.80 -7.74
C GLY A 186 -52.28 -29.20 -6.65
N ARG A 187 -50.97 -29.01 -6.87
CA ARG A 187 -49.90 -29.41 -5.94
C ARG A 187 -49.01 -28.22 -5.59
N ARG A 188 -48.92 -27.91 -4.29
CA ARG A 188 -47.95 -26.95 -3.76
C ARG A 188 -46.60 -27.62 -3.52
N VAL A 189 -45.52 -26.90 -3.82
CA VAL A 189 -44.15 -27.32 -3.54
C VAL A 189 -43.43 -26.32 -2.64
N ALA A 190 -42.59 -26.84 -1.75
CA ALA A 190 -41.73 -26.03 -0.89
C ALA A 190 -40.32 -25.84 -1.49
N ASP A 191 -39.84 -26.85 -2.23
CA ASP A 191 -38.55 -26.83 -2.91
C ASP A 191 -38.78 -26.83 -4.42
N LEU A 192 -38.12 -25.89 -5.11
CA LEU A 192 -38.22 -25.69 -6.54
C LEU A 192 -37.09 -26.37 -7.35
N HIS A 193 -36.25 -27.19 -6.70
CA HIS A 193 -35.23 -27.96 -7.43
C HIS A 193 -35.86 -29.06 -8.31
N LYS A 194 -35.08 -29.47 -9.31
CA LYS A 194 -35.50 -30.31 -10.43
C LYS A 194 -36.19 -31.61 -9.98
N GLU A 195 -35.67 -32.27 -8.96
CA GLU A 195 -36.21 -33.53 -8.41
C GLU A 195 -37.63 -33.41 -7.83
N PHE A 196 -38.04 -32.22 -7.40
CA PHE A 196 -39.36 -31.98 -6.81
C PHE A 196 -40.37 -31.45 -7.83
N VAL A 197 -39.89 -30.67 -8.80
CA VAL A 197 -40.76 -29.98 -9.77
C VAL A 197 -40.99 -30.80 -11.03
N ASP A 198 -40.02 -31.60 -11.49
CA ASP A 198 -40.16 -32.43 -12.70
C ASP A 198 -41.38 -33.39 -12.68
N PRO A 199 -41.73 -34.04 -11.55
CA PRO A 199 -42.89 -34.93 -11.51
C PRO A 199 -44.25 -34.22 -11.56
N ILE A 200 -44.29 -32.88 -11.59
CA ILE A 200 -45.53 -32.10 -11.55
C ILE A 200 -46.00 -31.85 -12.98
N THR A 201 -47.23 -32.27 -13.28
CA THR A 201 -47.89 -32.01 -14.56
C THR A 201 -48.96 -30.93 -14.43
N ILE A 202 -49.30 -30.30 -15.55
CA ILE A 202 -50.39 -29.32 -15.65
C ILE A 202 -51.39 -29.82 -16.71
N PRO A 203 -52.69 -29.92 -16.40
CA PRO A 203 -53.69 -30.32 -17.40
C PRO A 203 -53.77 -29.32 -18.56
N SER A 204 -53.68 -29.82 -19.80
CA SER A 204 -53.80 -29.03 -21.03
C SER A 204 -55.17 -28.35 -21.15
N LYS A 205 -55.19 -27.09 -21.58
CA LYS A 205 -56.45 -26.39 -21.93
C LYS A 205 -56.87 -26.66 -23.37
N MET A 206 -55.97 -27.20 -24.20
CA MET A 206 -56.21 -27.55 -25.60
C MET A 206 -56.57 -29.03 -25.80
N GLY A 207 -56.77 -29.79 -24.72
CA GLY A 207 -57.12 -31.21 -24.78
C GLY A 207 -55.96 -32.14 -25.13
N LYS A 208 -54.71 -31.68 -24.95
CA LYS A 208 -53.47 -32.41 -25.28
C LYS A 208 -52.94 -33.30 -24.15
N GLY A 209 -53.79 -33.66 -23.19
CA GLY A 209 -53.40 -34.44 -22.02
C GLY A 209 -52.67 -33.59 -20.97
N ASP A 210 -51.59 -34.12 -20.42
CA ASP A 210 -50.81 -33.49 -19.35
C ASP A 210 -49.56 -32.82 -19.92
N LEU A 211 -49.37 -31.54 -19.58
CA LEU A 211 -48.16 -30.80 -19.91
C LEU A 211 -47.04 -31.17 -18.94
N HIS A 212 -45.82 -31.32 -19.45
CA HIS A 212 -44.63 -31.68 -18.70
C HIS A 212 -43.62 -30.53 -18.69
N ARG A 213 -42.89 -30.36 -17.58
CA ARG A 213 -41.83 -29.35 -17.53
C ARG A 213 -40.70 -29.73 -18.49
N ILE A 214 -40.15 -28.76 -19.19
CA ILE A 214 -38.91 -28.95 -19.96
C ILE A 214 -37.75 -29.39 -19.05
N PRO A 215 -36.82 -30.24 -19.49
CA PRO A 215 -35.82 -30.81 -18.58
C PRO A 215 -34.74 -29.81 -18.13
N GLU A 216 -34.52 -28.71 -18.85
CA GLU A 216 -33.41 -27.78 -18.65
C GLU A 216 -33.51 -26.92 -17.38
N VAL A 217 -32.35 -26.43 -16.93
CA VAL A 217 -32.18 -25.43 -15.87
C VAL A 217 -31.59 -24.14 -16.46
N PHE A 218 -31.72 -23.03 -15.73
CA PHE A 218 -31.13 -21.75 -16.14
C PHE A 218 -29.59 -21.76 -16.10
N ASP A 219 -29.01 -20.88 -16.91
CA ASP A 219 -27.62 -20.45 -16.82
C ASP A 219 -27.39 -19.70 -15.50
N CYS A 220 -26.31 -20.00 -14.78
CA CYS A 220 -26.03 -19.35 -13.48
C CYS A 220 -25.79 -17.82 -13.61
N TRP A 221 -25.45 -17.35 -14.81
CA TRP A 221 -25.38 -15.91 -15.09
C TRP A 221 -26.76 -15.22 -15.10
N PHE A 222 -27.84 -15.97 -15.34
CA PHE A 222 -29.22 -15.50 -15.18
C PHE A 222 -29.58 -15.31 -13.72
N GLU A 223 -29.20 -16.25 -12.86
CA GLU A 223 -29.41 -16.17 -11.42
C GLU A 223 -28.66 -14.98 -10.81
N SER A 224 -27.36 -14.87 -11.12
CA SER A 224 -26.53 -13.75 -10.63
C SER A 224 -26.94 -12.40 -11.20
N GLY A 225 -27.38 -12.34 -12.45
CA GLY A 225 -27.95 -11.12 -13.05
C GLY A 225 -29.32 -10.74 -12.45
N SER A 226 -30.07 -11.71 -11.95
CA SER A 226 -31.36 -11.50 -11.26
C SER A 226 -31.21 -11.02 -9.81
N MET A 227 -30.00 -11.06 -9.26
CA MET A 227 -29.69 -10.74 -7.86
C MET A 227 -30.34 -9.43 -7.34
N PRO A 228 -30.37 -8.30 -8.08
CA PRO A 228 -30.91 -7.03 -7.57
C PRO A 228 -32.33 -7.12 -7.01
N TYR A 229 -33.21 -7.86 -7.70
CA TYR A 229 -34.61 -8.05 -7.30
C TYR A 229 -34.83 -9.39 -6.58
N ALA A 230 -34.12 -10.45 -6.98
CA ALA A 230 -34.28 -11.79 -6.41
C ALA A 230 -33.91 -11.84 -4.92
N GLN A 231 -32.87 -11.11 -4.49
CA GLN A 231 -32.44 -11.08 -3.07
C GLN A 231 -33.52 -10.52 -2.12
N LEU A 232 -34.48 -9.76 -2.67
CA LEU A 232 -35.55 -9.10 -1.93
C LEU A 232 -36.88 -9.85 -2.03
N HIS A 233 -36.91 -10.99 -2.72
CA HIS A 233 -38.14 -11.70 -3.07
C HIS A 233 -39.14 -10.84 -3.86
N TYR A 234 -38.63 -9.87 -4.64
CA TYR A 234 -39.46 -9.05 -5.54
C TYR A 234 -39.97 -9.91 -6.71
N PRO A 235 -41.23 -9.73 -7.16
CA PRO A 235 -42.20 -8.70 -6.77
C PRO A 235 -43.11 -9.05 -5.58
N PHE A 236 -42.96 -10.22 -4.98
CA PHE A 236 -43.86 -10.72 -3.93
C PHE A 236 -43.71 -9.94 -2.62
N GLU A 237 -42.49 -9.57 -2.26
CA GLU A 237 -42.18 -8.83 -1.03
C GLU A 237 -41.20 -7.67 -1.29
N ASN A 238 -41.03 -6.81 -0.28
CA ASN A 238 -39.99 -5.76 -0.22
C ASN A 238 -39.95 -4.79 -1.42
N ALA A 239 -41.06 -4.60 -2.12
CA ALA A 239 -41.14 -3.74 -3.31
C ALA A 239 -40.71 -2.29 -3.05
N LYS A 240 -41.00 -1.73 -1.87
CA LYS A 240 -40.54 -0.39 -1.47
C LYS A 240 -39.01 -0.33 -1.38
N ARG A 241 -38.39 -1.31 -0.71
CA ARG A 241 -36.93 -1.40 -0.56
C ARG A 241 -36.23 -1.60 -1.91
N PHE A 242 -36.84 -2.35 -2.83
CA PHE A 242 -36.33 -2.48 -4.20
C PHE A 242 -36.36 -1.12 -4.92
N LYS A 243 -37.50 -0.41 -4.90
CA LYS A 243 -37.63 0.91 -5.55
C LYS A 243 -36.70 1.98 -4.98
N GLU A 244 -36.40 1.92 -3.68
CA GLU A 244 -35.47 2.85 -3.03
C GLU A 244 -33.99 2.51 -3.30
N GLY A 245 -33.66 1.22 -3.43
CA GLY A 245 -32.28 0.75 -3.62
C GLY A 245 -31.86 0.52 -5.08
N PHE A 246 -32.79 0.57 -6.02
CA PHE A 246 -32.53 0.35 -7.45
C PHE A 246 -32.75 1.65 -8.24
N PRO A 247 -31.79 2.09 -9.07
CA PRO A 247 -30.51 1.44 -9.37
C PRO A 247 -29.46 1.59 -8.27
N ALA A 248 -28.56 0.60 -8.14
CA ALA A 248 -27.52 0.59 -7.11
C ALA A 248 -26.52 1.74 -7.29
N ASP A 249 -26.08 2.39 -6.21
CA ASP A 249 -25.14 3.51 -6.33
C ASP A 249 -23.77 3.09 -6.83
N PHE A 250 -23.28 1.91 -6.43
CA PHE A 250 -21.94 1.45 -6.74
C PHE A 250 -21.81 -0.09 -6.75
N ILE A 251 -21.08 -0.63 -7.72
CA ILE A 251 -20.56 -2.00 -7.72
C ILE A 251 -19.08 -2.04 -8.12
N ALA A 252 -18.34 -3.07 -7.69
CA ALA A 252 -16.94 -3.27 -8.10
C ALA A 252 -16.57 -4.73 -8.23
N GLU A 253 -16.06 -5.11 -9.39
CA GLU A 253 -15.60 -6.47 -9.65
C GLU A 253 -14.41 -6.48 -10.63
N GLY A 254 -13.90 -7.67 -10.94
CA GLY A 254 -12.81 -7.88 -11.90
C GLY A 254 -13.19 -7.55 -13.35
N VAL A 255 -12.18 -7.26 -14.17
CA VAL A 255 -12.32 -6.95 -15.60
C VAL A 255 -12.91 -8.11 -16.40
N ASP A 256 -12.84 -9.33 -15.90
CA ASP A 256 -13.48 -10.52 -16.45
C ASP A 256 -15.01 -10.45 -16.40
N GLN A 257 -15.60 -9.71 -15.45
CA GLN A 257 -17.05 -9.52 -15.36
C GLN A 257 -17.66 -8.70 -16.51
N THR A 258 -16.83 -8.05 -17.33
CA THR A 258 -17.28 -7.41 -18.59
C THR A 258 -17.94 -8.38 -19.57
N ARG A 259 -17.73 -9.71 -19.41
CA ARG A 259 -18.40 -10.76 -20.20
C ARG A 259 -19.25 -11.70 -19.34
N GLY A 260 -19.48 -11.34 -18.09
CA GLY A 260 -20.20 -12.16 -17.11
C GLY A 260 -21.26 -11.30 -16.44
N TRP A 261 -21.06 -11.02 -15.14
CA TRP A 261 -22.07 -10.40 -14.31
C TRP A 261 -22.52 -9.01 -14.78
N PHE A 262 -21.60 -8.16 -15.24
CA PHE A 262 -21.96 -6.81 -15.71
C PHE A 262 -22.89 -6.86 -16.92
N TYR A 263 -22.68 -7.83 -17.81
CA TYR A 263 -23.54 -8.02 -18.96
C TYR A 263 -24.93 -8.46 -18.54
N THR A 264 -25.04 -9.53 -17.75
CA THR A 264 -26.35 -10.09 -17.43
C THR A 264 -27.16 -9.17 -16.54
N LEU A 265 -26.52 -8.42 -15.63
CA LEU A 265 -27.16 -7.32 -14.91
C LEU A 265 -27.77 -6.30 -15.87
N LEU A 266 -26.99 -5.81 -16.86
CA LEU A 266 -27.48 -4.80 -17.79
C LEU A 266 -28.61 -5.32 -18.67
N VAL A 267 -28.49 -6.56 -19.18
CA VAL A 267 -29.52 -7.21 -20.00
C VAL A 267 -30.83 -7.32 -19.24
N LEU A 268 -30.82 -7.94 -18.05
CA LEU A 268 -32.04 -8.17 -17.28
C LEU A 268 -32.65 -6.85 -16.79
N SER A 269 -31.82 -5.92 -16.32
CA SER A 269 -32.25 -4.60 -15.88
C SER A 269 -32.93 -3.81 -16.99
N THR A 270 -32.35 -3.82 -18.19
CA THR A 270 -32.92 -3.14 -19.36
C THR A 270 -34.18 -3.84 -19.85
N ALA A 271 -34.18 -5.17 -19.91
CA ALA A 271 -35.34 -5.95 -20.37
C ALA A 271 -36.55 -5.81 -19.43
N LEU A 272 -36.34 -5.89 -18.11
CA LEU A 272 -37.42 -5.93 -17.12
C LEU A 272 -37.84 -4.55 -16.62
N PHE A 273 -36.91 -3.60 -16.49
CA PHE A 273 -37.16 -2.31 -15.83
C PHE A 273 -36.84 -1.08 -16.69
N ASP A 274 -36.25 -1.27 -17.87
CA ASP A 274 -35.77 -0.18 -18.75
C ASP A 274 -34.88 0.85 -18.03
N GLN A 275 -34.06 0.39 -17.08
CA GLN A 275 -33.14 1.22 -16.29
C GLN A 275 -31.75 0.59 -16.24
N PRO A 276 -30.68 1.38 -16.03
CA PRO A 276 -29.37 0.82 -15.74
C PRO A 276 -29.39 0.12 -14.37
N PRO A 277 -28.66 -1.00 -14.19
CA PRO A 277 -28.66 -1.72 -12.90
C PRO A 277 -27.86 -1.00 -11.79
N PHE A 278 -26.96 -0.10 -12.17
CA PHE A 278 -26.08 0.63 -11.27
C PHE A 278 -25.76 2.03 -11.81
N LYS A 279 -25.37 2.96 -10.92
CA LYS A 279 -24.92 4.31 -11.27
C LYS A 279 -23.41 4.36 -11.53
N ASN A 280 -22.61 3.76 -10.63
CA ASN A 280 -21.15 3.75 -10.69
C ASN A 280 -20.59 2.32 -10.68
N LEU A 281 -19.58 2.06 -11.51
CA LEU A 281 -18.93 0.75 -11.60
C LEU A 281 -17.40 0.91 -11.59
N ILE A 282 -16.72 0.31 -10.62
CA ILE A 282 -15.25 0.20 -10.60
C ILE A 282 -14.83 -1.16 -11.16
N VAL A 283 -13.94 -1.13 -12.16
CA VAL A 283 -13.35 -2.32 -12.75
C VAL A 283 -11.95 -2.52 -12.21
N SER A 284 -11.77 -3.59 -11.43
CA SER A 284 -10.47 -4.03 -10.98
C SER A 284 -9.78 -4.91 -12.03
N GLY A 285 -8.45 -4.87 -12.08
CA GLY A 285 -7.65 -5.75 -12.93
C GLY A 285 -7.48 -7.13 -12.33
N ILE A 286 -6.59 -7.94 -12.91
CA ILE A 286 -6.35 -9.30 -12.44
C ILE A 286 -5.07 -9.38 -11.60
N VAL A 287 -5.19 -9.92 -10.39
CA VAL A 287 -4.02 -10.28 -9.58
C VAL A 287 -3.45 -11.60 -10.09
N LEU A 288 -2.18 -11.57 -10.47
CA LEU A 288 -1.40 -12.66 -11.02
C LEU A 288 -0.40 -13.17 -9.99
N ALA A 289 0.00 -14.42 -10.15
CA ALA A 289 1.14 -14.98 -9.43
C ALA A 289 2.42 -14.18 -9.73
N SER A 290 3.46 -14.37 -8.92
CA SER A 290 4.74 -13.65 -9.05
C SER A 290 5.43 -13.87 -10.40
N ASP A 291 5.18 -15.01 -11.05
CA ASP A 291 5.65 -15.38 -12.39
C ASP A 291 4.80 -14.78 -13.54
N GLY A 292 3.68 -14.12 -13.22
CA GLY A 292 2.75 -13.54 -14.18
C GLY A 292 1.68 -14.50 -14.69
N GLN A 293 1.60 -15.74 -14.18
CA GLN A 293 0.50 -16.65 -14.50
C GLN A 293 -0.76 -16.28 -13.71
N LYS A 294 -1.93 -16.67 -14.22
CA LYS A 294 -3.19 -16.51 -13.51
C LYS A 294 -3.17 -17.34 -12.22
N MET A 295 -3.53 -16.73 -11.10
CA MET A 295 -3.64 -17.46 -9.84
C MET A 295 -4.75 -18.52 -9.95
N SER A 296 -4.46 -19.75 -9.53
CA SER A 296 -5.49 -20.80 -9.48
C SER A 296 -5.32 -21.71 -8.27
N LYS A 297 -6.45 -22.09 -7.66
CA LYS A 297 -6.50 -23.05 -6.55
C LYS A 297 -5.86 -24.39 -6.94
N ARG A 298 -5.99 -24.78 -8.22
CA ARG A 298 -5.42 -26.01 -8.77
C ARG A 298 -3.90 -25.97 -8.84
N GLN A 299 -3.32 -24.85 -9.28
CA GLN A 299 -1.86 -24.69 -9.40
C GLN A 299 -1.18 -24.31 -8.08
N LYS A 300 -1.93 -23.84 -7.07
CA LYS A 300 -1.40 -23.40 -5.78
C LYS A 300 -0.25 -22.39 -5.91
N ASN A 301 -0.34 -21.52 -6.92
CA ASN A 301 0.70 -20.57 -7.31
C ASN A 301 0.54 -19.19 -6.62
N TYR A 302 -0.13 -19.13 -5.47
CA TYR A 302 -0.33 -17.90 -4.71
C TYR A 302 -0.16 -18.18 -3.20
N PRO A 303 0.40 -17.24 -2.43
CA PRO A 303 0.46 -17.37 -0.98
C PRO A 303 -0.95 -17.28 -0.39
N ASP A 304 -1.23 -18.07 0.65
CA ASP A 304 -2.52 -18.01 1.32
C ASP A 304 -2.75 -16.58 1.86
N PRO A 305 -3.88 -15.93 1.54
CA PRO A 305 -4.20 -14.60 2.05
C PRO A 305 -4.09 -14.49 3.58
N MET A 306 -4.48 -15.53 4.31
CA MET A 306 -4.43 -15.54 5.77
C MET A 306 -3.01 -15.61 6.32
N GLU A 307 -2.08 -16.28 5.63
CA GLU A 307 -0.66 -16.27 6.03
C GLU A 307 -0.06 -14.87 5.90
N VAL A 308 -0.38 -14.16 4.81
CA VAL A 308 0.08 -12.78 4.56
C VAL A 308 -0.52 -11.83 5.61
N ILE A 309 -1.82 -11.96 5.90
CA ILE A 309 -2.50 -11.15 6.92
C ILE A 309 -1.90 -11.38 8.31
N ASN A 310 -1.66 -12.64 8.70
CA ASN A 310 -1.08 -12.94 10.01
C ASN A 310 0.36 -12.41 10.17
N LYS A 311 1.10 -12.30 9.06
CA LYS A 311 2.49 -11.85 9.07
C LYS A 311 2.65 -10.32 9.00
N TYR A 312 1.82 -9.64 8.21
CA TYR A 312 1.97 -8.21 7.92
C TYR A 312 0.77 -7.34 8.33
N GLY A 313 -0.37 -7.95 8.61
CA GLY A 313 -1.63 -7.27 8.89
C GLY A 313 -2.51 -7.05 7.65
N SER A 314 -3.82 -6.94 7.89
CA SER A 314 -4.83 -6.68 6.86
C SER A 314 -4.64 -5.32 6.19
N ASP A 315 -4.30 -4.28 6.95
CA ASP A 315 -4.15 -2.92 6.42
C ASP A 315 -2.95 -2.77 5.48
N ALA A 316 -1.85 -3.49 5.74
CA ALA A 316 -0.70 -3.54 4.84
C ALA A 316 -1.08 -4.17 3.49
N LEU A 317 -1.84 -5.28 3.52
CA LEU A 317 -2.33 -5.93 2.31
C LEU A 317 -3.33 -5.05 1.55
N ARG A 318 -4.26 -4.39 2.26
CA ARG A 318 -5.22 -3.44 1.67
C ARG A 318 -4.48 -2.34 0.93
N LEU A 319 -3.59 -1.60 1.61
CA LEU A 319 -2.80 -0.52 1.02
C LEU A 319 -1.95 -0.99 -0.17
N TYR A 320 -1.34 -2.18 -0.08
CA TYR A 320 -0.58 -2.75 -1.19
C TYR A 320 -1.44 -2.95 -2.44
N LEU A 321 -2.65 -3.51 -2.30
CA LEU A 321 -3.54 -3.77 -3.43
C LEU A 321 -4.08 -2.47 -4.04
N ILE A 322 -4.52 -1.51 -3.21
CA ILE A 322 -5.10 -0.26 -3.71
C ILE A 322 -4.05 0.70 -4.28
N ASN A 323 -2.79 0.61 -3.86
CA ASN A 323 -1.68 1.38 -4.42
C ASN A 323 -1.11 0.76 -5.72
N SER A 324 -1.78 -0.25 -6.27
CA SER A 324 -1.29 -1.02 -7.40
C SER A 324 -2.07 -0.69 -8.69
N PRO A 325 -1.58 -1.07 -9.88
CA PRO A 325 -2.29 -0.84 -11.13
C PRO A 325 -3.63 -1.62 -11.22
N VAL A 326 -3.92 -2.52 -10.28
CA VAL A 326 -5.18 -3.29 -10.24
C VAL A 326 -6.41 -2.38 -10.15
N VAL A 327 -6.34 -1.25 -9.47
CA VAL A 327 -7.45 -0.27 -9.37
C VAL A 327 -7.66 0.53 -10.66
N ARG A 328 -6.85 0.25 -11.70
CA ARG A 328 -6.95 0.84 -13.05
C ARG A 328 -7.22 -0.22 -14.12
N ALA A 329 -7.88 -1.33 -13.75
CA ALA A 329 -8.18 -2.47 -14.62
C ALA A 329 -6.94 -3.16 -15.25
N GLN A 330 -5.75 -2.98 -14.67
CA GLN A 330 -4.50 -3.59 -15.15
C GLN A 330 -4.04 -4.76 -14.28
N ASN A 331 -3.18 -5.61 -14.83
CA ASN A 331 -2.69 -6.77 -14.10
C ASN A 331 -1.66 -6.37 -13.03
N LEU A 332 -1.73 -7.01 -11.86
CA LEU A 332 -0.74 -6.89 -10.79
C LEU A 332 -0.07 -8.26 -10.58
N ARG A 333 1.26 -8.32 -10.67
CA ARG A 333 2.01 -9.49 -10.16
C ARG A 333 2.16 -9.35 -8.65
N PHE A 334 1.65 -10.32 -7.91
CA PHE A 334 1.66 -10.27 -6.46
C PHE A 334 3.04 -10.67 -5.90
N PHE A 335 3.66 -9.79 -5.12
CA PHE A 335 4.89 -10.07 -4.38
C PHE A 335 4.68 -9.78 -2.89
N GLU A 336 4.92 -10.79 -2.05
CA GLU A 336 4.84 -10.66 -0.59
C GLU A 336 5.80 -9.59 -0.06
N SER A 337 6.97 -9.42 -0.70
CA SER A 337 7.92 -8.34 -0.36
C SER A 337 7.29 -6.95 -0.47
N GLY A 338 6.40 -6.73 -1.45
CA GLY A 338 5.71 -5.45 -1.60
C GLY A 338 4.80 -5.12 -0.42
N VAL A 339 4.12 -6.13 0.16
CA VAL A 339 3.31 -5.96 1.38
C VAL A 339 4.19 -5.59 2.58
N ARG A 340 5.34 -6.26 2.72
CA ARG A 340 6.33 -5.93 3.75
C ARG A 340 6.87 -4.50 3.60
N ASP A 341 7.11 -4.07 2.37
CA ASP A 341 7.67 -2.75 2.11
C ASP A 341 6.64 -1.65 2.45
N VAL A 342 5.34 -1.85 2.17
CA VAL A 342 4.26 -0.97 2.64
C VAL A 342 4.23 -0.87 4.17
N LEU A 343 4.35 -1.99 4.89
CA LEU A 343 4.43 -1.98 6.35
C LEU A 343 5.63 -1.15 6.84
N LYS A 344 6.80 -1.38 6.23
CA LYS A 344 8.06 -0.75 6.62
C LYS A 344 8.11 0.74 6.31
N ASP A 345 7.62 1.15 5.16
CA ASP A 345 7.82 2.50 4.64
C ASP A 345 6.64 3.44 4.96
N VAL A 346 5.47 2.90 5.31
CA VAL A 346 4.27 3.69 5.65
C VAL A 346 3.89 3.55 7.12
N PHE A 347 3.53 2.33 7.56
CA PHE A 347 2.95 2.11 8.88
C PHE A 347 3.98 2.28 10.02
N ILE A 348 5.21 1.81 9.85
CA ILE A 348 6.25 1.96 10.88
C ILE A 348 6.58 3.46 11.11
N PRO A 349 6.86 4.29 10.07
CA PRO A 349 7.06 5.73 10.25
C PRO A 349 5.86 6.41 10.90
N TRP A 350 4.65 6.08 10.47
CA TRP A 350 3.43 6.66 11.05
C TRP A 350 3.24 6.27 12.52
N TYR A 351 3.43 5.00 12.87
CA TYR A 351 3.41 4.53 14.26
C TYR A 351 4.48 5.23 15.11
N ASN A 352 5.68 5.43 14.56
CA ASN A 352 6.74 6.13 15.27
C ASN A 352 6.42 7.62 15.50
N ALA A 353 5.75 8.29 14.55
CA ALA A 353 5.24 9.64 14.74
C ALA A 353 4.19 9.71 15.85
N PHE A 354 3.22 8.80 15.83
CA PHE A 354 2.21 8.69 16.90
C PHE A 354 2.86 8.42 18.27
N ARG A 355 3.81 7.47 18.33
CA ARG A 355 4.55 7.16 19.56
C ARG A 355 5.37 8.36 20.05
N PHE A 356 5.97 9.11 19.14
CA PHE A 356 6.73 10.33 19.45
C PHE A 356 5.83 11.41 20.06
N LEU A 357 4.63 11.64 19.50
CA LEU A 357 3.64 12.55 20.08
C LEU A 357 3.32 12.12 21.51
N MET A 358 2.88 10.87 21.72
CA MET A 358 2.40 10.44 23.03
C MET A 358 3.51 10.40 24.09
N LYS A 359 4.64 9.76 23.78
CA LYS A 359 5.70 9.49 24.78
C LYS A 359 6.73 10.59 24.91
N SER A 360 7.08 11.26 23.82
CA SER A 360 8.18 12.22 23.80
C SER A 360 7.73 13.67 23.75
N SER A 361 6.42 13.93 23.65
CA SER A 361 5.87 15.28 23.55
C SER A 361 4.80 15.52 24.61
N VAL A 362 3.69 14.76 24.58
CA VAL A 362 2.56 14.91 25.52
C VAL A 362 2.94 14.52 26.95
N MET A 363 3.53 13.34 27.18
CA MET A 363 3.92 12.92 28.53
C MET A 363 4.88 13.91 29.23
N PRO A 364 5.96 14.41 28.59
CA PRO A 364 6.80 15.46 29.15
C PRO A 364 6.03 16.74 29.46
N PHE A 365 5.13 17.17 28.56
CA PHE A 365 4.28 18.34 28.79
C PHE A 365 3.41 18.20 30.04
N GLU A 366 2.73 17.06 30.21
CA GLU A 366 1.88 16.81 31.38
C GLU A 366 2.70 16.77 32.68
N ARG A 367 3.92 16.22 32.62
CA ARG A 367 4.84 16.18 33.76
C ARG A 367 5.37 17.55 34.16
N GLU A 368 5.73 18.40 33.19
CA GLU A 368 6.33 19.71 33.45
C GLU A 368 5.29 20.78 33.78
N SER A 369 4.13 20.75 33.12
CA SER A 369 3.04 21.69 33.37
C SER A 369 2.19 21.33 34.59
N GLY A 370 2.16 20.04 34.97
CA GLY A 370 1.23 19.50 35.97
C GLY A 370 -0.23 19.47 35.50
N GLN A 371 -0.49 19.75 34.21
CA GLN A 371 -1.83 19.79 33.61
C GLN A 371 -1.99 18.66 32.60
N ARG A 372 -3.18 18.05 32.57
CA ARG A 372 -3.51 17.07 31.53
C ARG A 372 -3.66 17.78 30.19
N PHE A 373 -2.99 17.27 29.17
CA PHE A 373 -3.13 17.78 27.81
C PHE A 373 -4.44 17.26 27.22
N VAL A 374 -5.35 18.18 26.90
CA VAL A 374 -6.62 17.88 26.23
C VAL A 374 -6.97 19.01 25.27
N VAL A 375 -7.38 18.67 24.05
CA VAL A 375 -7.78 19.63 23.02
C VAL A 375 -9.13 19.25 22.41
N ARG A 376 -9.88 20.22 21.89
CA ARG A 376 -11.14 19.91 21.17
C ARG A 376 -10.81 19.45 19.75
N PRO A 377 -11.47 18.41 19.23
CA PRO A 377 -11.23 17.90 17.87
C PRO A 377 -11.44 18.93 16.76
N ASN A 378 -12.43 19.83 16.93
CA ASN A 378 -12.83 20.80 15.90
C ASN A 378 -12.02 22.10 15.96
N ASP A 379 -11.43 22.43 17.10
CA ASP A 379 -10.64 23.66 17.25
C ASP A 379 -9.37 23.61 16.39
N PHE A 380 -8.90 24.79 15.99
CA PHE A 380 -7.62 24.99 15.34
C PHE A 380 -6.63 25.64 16.30
N PRO A 381 -5.35 25.24 16.31
CA PRO A 381 -4.34 25.84 17.16
C PRO A 381 -4.03 27.27 16.69
N GLN A 382 -3.97 28.21 17.63
CA GLN A 382 -3.51 29.57 17.38
C GLN A 382 -1.98 29.60 17.37
N THR A 383 -1.40 29.21 16.24
CA THR A 383 0.05 29.10 16.05
C THR A 383 0.63 30.28 15.26
N ARG A 384 1.77 30.78 15.72
CA ARG A 384 2.58 31.77 14.98
C ARG A 384 3.63 31.09 14.10
N ASN A 385 3.86 29.79 14.29
CA ASN A 385 4.89 29.05 13.59
C ASN A 385 4.47 28.77 12.14
N TYR A 386 5.38 29.02 11.21
CA TYR A 386 5.13 28.86 9.78
C TYR A 386 4.92 27.39 9.38
N MET A 387 5.68 26.47 9.98
CA MET A 387 5.58 25.03 9.70
C MET A 387 4.29 24.42 10.23
N ASP A 388 3.73 24.96 11.32
CA ASP A 388 2.43 24.52 11.84
C ASP A 388 1.30 24.94 10.90
N LYS A 389 1.30 26.20 10.45
CA LYS A 389 0.34 26.68 9.45
C LYS A 389 0.43 25.88 8.15
N TRP A 390 1.65 25.57 7.72
CA TRP A 390 1.89 24.73 6.55
C TRP A 390 1.28 23.34 6.69
N ILE A 391 1.58 22.61 7.77
CA ILE A 391 1.09 21.22 7.89
C ILE A 391 -0.44 21.17 8.06
N LEU A 392 -1.05 22.19 8.70
CA LEU A 392 -2.50 22.32 8.80
C LEU A 392 -3.13 22.59 7.44
N SER A 393 -2.60 23.57 6.69
CA SER A 393 -3.02 23.87 5.32
C SER A 393 -2.93 22.63 4.44
N PHE A 394 -1.78 21.96 4.45
CA PHE A 394 -1.53 20.79 3.63
C PHE A 394 -2.46 19.62 4.01
N THR A 395 -2.83 19.50 5.29
CA THR A 395 -3.84 18.53 5.75
C THR A 395 -5.23 18.85 5.19
N GLN A 396 -5.64 20.13 5.19
CA GLN A 396 -6.92 20.53 4.60
C GLN A 396 -6.94 20.33 3.08
N SER A 397 -5.86 20.71 2.37
CA SER A 397 -5.68 20.47 0.94
C SER A 397 -5.76 18.97 0.60
N LEU A 398 -5.15 18.11 1.43
CA LEU A 398 -5.28 16.66 1.30
C LEU A 398 -6.73 16.19 1.50
N MET A 399 -7.44 16.67 2.51
CA MET A 399 -8.83 16.30 2.76
C MET A 399 -9.74 16.69 1.59
N VAL A 400 -9.59 17.90 1.04
CA VAL A 400 -10.32 18.35 -0.16
C VAL A 400 -10.04 17.42 -1.33
N PHE A 401 -8.77 17.13 -1.60
CA PHE A 401 -8.35 16.24 -2.68
C PHE A 401 -8.94 14.82 -2.52
N VAL A 402 -8.81 14.20 -1.35
CA VAL A 402 -9.32 12.84 -1.11
C VAL A 402 -10.84 12.78 -1.27
N ARG A 403 -11.58 13.80 -0.79
CA ARG A 403 -13.04 13.87 -0.98
C ARG A 403 -13.43 13.97 -2.46
N GLN A 404 -12.74 14.83 -3.22
CA GLN A 404 -12.98 14.98 -4.66
C GLN A 404 -12.72 13.66 -5.42
N GLU A 405 -11.63 12.98 -5.11
CA GLU A 405 -11.25 11.74 -5.78
C GLU A 405 -12.16 10.56 -5.36
N LEU A 406 -12.55 10.45 -4.08
CA LEU A 406 -13.50 9.44 -3.62
C LEU A 406 -14.91 9.65 -4.17
N LYS A 407 -15.37 10.90 -4.28
CA LYS A 407 -16.65 11.24 -4.93
C LYS A 407 -16.67 10.79 -6.40
N ALA A 408 -15.50 10.80 -7.04
CA ALA A 408 -15.32 10.33 -8.41
C ALA A 408 -14.87 8.85 -8.50
N TYR A 409 -14.86 8.10 -7.39
CA TYR A 409 -14.42 6.70 -7.32
C TYR A 409 -12.99 6.44 -7.84
N ARG A 410 -12.12 7.46 -7.83
CA ARG A 410 -10.73 7.41 -8.32
C ARG A 410 -9.75 7.03 -7.21
N LEU A 411 -9.76 5.76 -6.80
CA LEU A 411 -8.91 5.25 -5.71
C LEU A 411 -7.39 5.33 -6.02
N TYR A 412 -7.02 5.23 -7.29
CA TYR A 412 -5.61 5.15 -7.72
C TYR A 412 -4.81 6.45 -7.54
N THR A 413 -5.48 7.58 -7.34
CA THR A 413 -4.83 8.90 -7.14
C THR A 413 -4.64 9.23 -5.66
N VAL A 414 -5.48 8.65 -4.80
CA VAL A 414 -5.56 8.95 -3.36
C VAL A 414 -4.35 8.41 -2.61
N VAL A 415 -4.03 7.13 -2.82
CA VAL A 415 -3.02 6.42 -2.01
C VAL A 415 -1.61 6.99 -2.16
N PRO A 416 -1.11 7.32 -3.37
CA PRO A 416 0.22 7.95 -3.51
C PRO A 416 0.32 9.29 -2.78
N ARG A 417 -0.73 10.12 -2.80
CA ARG A 417 -0.76 11.39 -2.07
C ARG A 417 -0.76 11.18 -0.55
N LEU A 418 -1.48 10.18 -0.05
CA LEU A 418 -1.50 9.84 1.37
C LEU A 418 -0.13 9.36 1.87
N VAL A 419 0.55 8.50 1.09
CA VAL A 419 1.90 8.04 1.42
C VAL A 419 2.89 9.22 1.44
N LYS A 420 2.80 10.13 0.45
CA LYS A 420 3.61 11.35 0.43
C LYS A 420 3.30 12.28 1.60
N PHE A 421 2.05 12.35 2.05
CA PHE A 421 1.68 13.13 3.24
C PHE A 421 2.34 12.59 4.51
N ILE A 422 2.36 11.27 4.69
CA ILE A 422 3.03 10.65 5.85
C ILE A 422 4.53 10.97 5.83
N ASP A 423 5.17 10.97 4.66
CA ASP A 423 6.55 11.43 4.51
C ASP A 423 6.72 12.90 4.93
N HIS A 424 5.87 13.80 4.44
CA HIS A 424 5.87 15.21 4.86
C HIS A 424 5.69 15.41 6.37
N LEU A 425 4.79 14.63 6.99
CA LEU A 425 4.57 14.68 8.43
C LEU A 425 5.82 14.23 9.20
N VAL A 426 6.42 13.11 8.83
CA VAL A 426 7.52 12.48 9.58
C VAL A 426 8.86 13.16 9.30
N ASN A 427 9.22 13.28 8.02
CA ASN A 427 10.56 13.65 7.58
C ASN A 427 10.77 15.16 7.44
N TRP A 428 9.70 15.95 7.39
CA TRP A 428 9.76 17.41 7.35
C TRP A 428 9.22 18.03 8.63
N TYR A 429 7.92 17.89 8.91
CA TYR A 429 7.30 18.57 10.06
C TYR A 429 7.87 18.13 11.41
N ILE A 430 7.79 16.84 11.75
CA ILE A 430 8.25 16.31 13.05
C ILE A 430 9.76 16.47 13.18
N ARG A 431 10.53 16.23 12.11
CA ARG A 431 11.98 16.35 12.11
C ARG A 431 12.43 17.77 12.45
N MET A 432 11.92 18.77 11.75
CA MET A 432 12.29 20.18 11.92
C MET A 432 11.76 20.78 13.22
N ASN A 433 10.61 20.30 13.72
CA ASN A 433 10.03 20.78 14.98
C ASN A 433 10.34 19.89 16.18
N ARG A 434 11.27 18.94 16.07
CA ARG A 434 11.47 17.91 17.10
C ARG A 434 11.83 18.48 18.48
N ARG A 435 12.70 19.50 18.52
CA ARG A 435 13.12 20.16 19.78
C ARG A 435 11.94 20.89 20.42
N ARG A 436 11.19 21.65 19.60
CA ARG A 436 9.98 22.37 19.99
C ARG A 436 8.89 21.44 20.51
N LEU A 437 8.61 20.33 19.82
CA LEU A 437 7.60 19.34 20.23
C LEU A 437 7.95 18.65 21.55
N LYS A 438 9.25 18.47 21.84
CA LYS A 438 9.72 17.90 23.12
C LYS A 438 9.69 18.88 24.29
N GLY A 439 9.59 20.18 24.03
CA GLY A 439 9.86 21.20 25.04
C GLY A 439 11.35 21.29 25.42
N ASP A 440 12.27 20.91 24.54
CA ASP A 440 13.70 21.13 24.79
C ASP A 440 13.97 22.65 24.77
N ALA A 441 14.14 23.26 25.95
CA ALA A 441 14.29 24.72 26.20
C ALA A 441 12.99 25.54 26.05
N VAL A 442 11.97 25.27 26.89
CA VAL A 442 10.71 26.04 26.91
C VAL A 442 10.94 27.45 27.45
N GLU A 443 10.96 28.45 26.57
CA GLU A 443 10.82 29.87 26.94
C GLU A 443 9.34 30.32 26.95
N ASP A 444 8.52 29.77 26.04
CA ASP A 444 7.08 30.06 25.91
C ASP A 444 6.23 28.78 25.94
N ARG A 445 5.45 28.61 27.02
CA ARG A 445 4.55 27.46 27.20
C ARG A 445 3.36 27.47 26.23
N ALA A 446 2.92 28.65 25.78
CA ALA A 446 1.79 28.75 24.84
C ALA A 446 2.20 28.24 23.45
N ASP A 447 3.43 28.54 23.01
CA ASP A 447 3.96 27.98 21.74
C ASP A 447 4.07 26.46 21.81
N TRP A 448 4.58 25.90 22.92
CA TRP A 448 4.69 24.45 23.07
C TRP A 448 3.31 23.77 23.02
N LEU A 449 2.32 24.30 23.74
CA LEU A 449 0.94 23.81 23.69
C LEU A 449 0.38 23.88 22.26
N SER A 450 0.61 24.99 21.55
CA SER A 450 0.16 25.16 20.16
C SER A 450 0.76 24.11 19.22
N ALA A 451 2.06 23.79 19.37
CA ALA A 451 2.74 22.78 18.57
C ALA A 451 2.17 21.36 18.80
N LEU A 452 1.87 21.03 20.06
CA LEU A 452 1.25 19.76 20.44
C LEU A 452 -0.18 19.67 19.90
N HIS A 453 -0.96 20.74 20.02
CA HIS A 453 -2.31 20.82 19.47
C HIS A 453 -2.29 20.64 17.95
N THR A 454 -1.38 21.29 17.23
CA THR A 454 -1.18 21.10 15.78
C THR A 454 -0.94 19.63 15.43
N LEU A 455 0.00 18.95 16.11
CA LEU A 455 0.32 17.56 15.78
C LEU A 455 -0.85 16.60 16.09
N VAL A 456 -1.59 16.84 17.17
CA VAL A 456 -2.79 16.07 17.52
C VAL A 456 -3.89 16.26 16.49
N LYS A 457 -4.16 17.51 16.08
CA LYS A 457 -5.15 17.84 15.05
C LYS A 457 -4.82 17.14 13.73
N VAL A 458 -3.57 17.24 13.28
CA VAL A 458 -3.10 16.62 12.03
C VAL A 458 -3.23 15.09 12.10
N LEU A 459 -2.81 14.46 13.20
CA LEU A 459 -2.94 13.00 13.35
C LEU A 459 -4.41 12.55 13.42
N PHE A 460 -5.28 13.31 14.10
CA PHE A 460 -6.70 13.04 14.17
C PHE A 460 -7.38 13.14 12.79
N GLN A 461 -7.06 14.17 12.01
CA GLN A 461 -7.57 14.31 10.64
C GLN A 461 -6.99 13.23 9.71
N LEU A 462 -5.72 12.87 9.88
CA LEU A 462 -5.09 11.81 9.09
C LEU A 462 -5.75 10.44 9.35
N ILE A 463 -6.02 10.06 10.61
CA ILE A 463 -6.69 8.78 10.88
C ILE A 463 -8.10 8.76 10.29
N PHE A 464 -8.81 9.89 10.30
CA PHE A 464 -10.13 10.00 9.69
C PHE A 464 -10.08 9.77 8.17
N VAL A 465 -9.15 10.44 7.47
CA VAL A 465 -8.96 10.27 6.02
C VAL A 465 -8.50 8.85 5.67
N MET A 466 -7.70 8.23 6.52
CA MET A 466 -7.15 6.89 6.30
C MET A 466 -8.10 5.75 6.68
N ALA A 467 -9.18 6.01 7.43
CA ALA A 467 -10.05 4.97 7.98
C ALA A 467 -10.66 4.02 6.92
N PRO A 468 -11.10 4.49 5.73
CA PRO A 468 -11.61 3.59 4.68
C PRO A 468 -10.54 2.63 4.12
N PHE A 469 -9.27 3.03 4.20
CA PHE A 469 -8.15 2.30 3.61
C PHE A 469 -7.45 1.37 4.61
N ALA A 470 -7.21 1.85 5.83
CA ALA A 470 -6.49 1.15 6.90
C ALA A 470 -7.29 1.14 8.22
N PRO A 471 -8.49 0.53 8.25
CA PRO A 471 -9.47 0.70 9.34
C PRO A 471 -8.97 0.23 10.71
N PHE A 472 -8.11 -0.80 10.78
CA PHE A 472 -7.68 -1.35 12.07
C PHE A 472 -6.59 -0.48 12.71
N PHE A 473 -5.63 -0.02 11.91
CA PHE A 473 -4.54 0.83 12.37
C PHE A 473 -5.03 2.23 12.77
N THR A 474 -5.97 2.80 12.01
CA THR A 474 -6.58 4.09 12.37
C THR A 474 -7.39 4.00 13.64
N GLU A 475 -8.14 2.90 13.83
CA GLU A 475 -8.88 2.64 15.06
C GLU A 475 -7.93 2.47 16.25
N PHE A 476 -6.83 1.74 16.09
CA PHE A 476 -5.80 1.61 17.12
C PHE A 476 -5.25 2.99 17.57
N ILE A 477 -4.93 3.88 16.63
CA ILE A 477 -4.46 5.24 16.95
C ILE A 477 -5.57 6.03 17.65
N TYR A 478 -6.80 5.96 17.12
CA TYR A 478 -7.96 6.66 17.69
C TYR A 478 -8.15 6.32 19.17
N GLN A 479 -8.18 5.03 19.53
CA GLN A 479 -8.40 4.61 20.92
C GLN A 479 -7.36 5.16 21.89
N HIS A 480 -6.11 5.32 21.46
CA HIS A 480 -5.05 5.88 22.30
C HIS A 480 -5.01 7.41 22.29
N LEU A 481 -5.55 8.05 21.24
CA LEU A 481 -5.66 9.51 21.12
C LEU A 481 -6.92 10.05 21.80
N ARG A 482 -7.98 9.24 21.90
CA ARG A 482 -9.30 9.56 22.42
C ARG A 482 -9.23 10.28 23.78
N ASP A 483 -8.37 9.81 24.69
CA ASP A 483 -8.17 10.40 26.01
C ASP A 483 -7.56 11.80 26.02
N LYS A 484 -7.04 12.27 24.88
CA LYS A 484 -6.46 13.60 24.67
C LYS A 484 -7.38 14.52 23.88
N LEU A 485 -8.57 14.03 23.50
CA LEU A 485 -9.59 14.73 22.73
C LEU A 485 -10.82 15.00 23.59
N ASN A 486 -11.28 16.24 23.65
CA ASN A 486 -12.48 16.61 24.39
C ASN A 486 -13.71 16.61 23.48
N PHE A 487 -14.64 15.68 23.72
CA PHE A 487 -15.91 15.56 23.02
C PHE A 487 -17.12 16.01 23.87
N SER A 488 -16.90 16.81 24.93
CA SER A 488 -17.96 17.23 25.85
C SER A 488 -19.11 17.98 25.16
N GLU A 489 -18.89 18.59 24.00
CA GLU A 489 -19.95 19.25 23.21
C GLU A 489 -21.01 18.26 22.73
N ASN A 490 -20.62 17.03 22.42
CA ASN A 490 -21.54 15.98 21.99
C ASN A 490 -22.53 15.60 23.09
N LEU A 491 -22.17 15.78 24.37
CA LEU A 491 -23.07 15.52 25.50
C LEU A 491 -24.35 16.36 25.44
N SER A 492 -24.29 17.56 24.84
CA SER A 492 -25.44 18.45 24.71
C SER A 492 -26.41 18.07 23.59
N THR A 493 -25.96 17.25 22.63
CA THR A 493 -26.71 16.87 21.41
C THR A 493 -27.02 15.37 21.35
N LEU A 494 -26.64 14.62 22.39
CA LEU A 494 -26.79 13.18 22.49
C LEU A 494 -28.27 12.77 22.62
N ASP A 495 -28.76 11.99 21.65
CA ASP A 495 -30.00 11.24 21.80
C ASP A 495 -29.75 10.09 22.81
N PRO A 496 -30.61 9.91 23.84
CA PRO A 496 -30.48 8.82 24.82
C PRO A 496 -30.34 7.41 24.22
N ASN A 497 -30.86 7.21 23.00
CA ASN A 497 -30.83 5.95 22.26
C ASN A 497 -29.69 5.85 21.24
N GLN A 498 -28.84 6.87 21.12
CA GLN A 498 -27.72 6.85 20.18
C GLN A 498 -26.65 5.84 20.64
N LEU A 499 -26.45 4.80 19.83
CA LEU A 499 -25.42 3.78 20.04
C LEU A 499 -24.05 4.29 19.53
N GLY A 500 -22.96 3.81 20.14
CA GLY A 500 -21.60 4.09 19.67
C GLY A 500 -20.98 5.40 20.19
N ILE A 501 -21.53 5.99 21.25
CA ILE A 501 -20.94 7.15 21.94
C ILE A 501 -20.87 6.86 23.43
N ASP A 502 -19.72 7.16 24.03
CA ASP A 502 -19.55 7.08 25.48
C ASP A 502 -20.33 8.21 26.16
N LYS A 503 -21.29 7.82 26.98
CA LYS A 503 -22.20 8.72 27.70
C LYS A 503 -21.52 9.59 28.76
N ALA A 504 -20.34 9.20 29.25
CA ALA A 504 -19.59 9.97 30.24
C ALA A 504 -18.72 11.06 29.60
N THR A 505 -18.18 10.79 28.41
CA THR A 505 -17.20 11.68 27.75
C THR A 505 -17.73 12.38 26.51
N GLY A 506 -18.86 11.92 25.95
CA GLY A 506 -19.39 12.35 24.65
C GLY A 506 -18.56 11.84 23.47
N ALA A 507 -17.49 11.07 23.73
CA ALA A 507 -16.57 10.60 22.72
C ALA A 507 -17.16 9.40 21.96
N PRO A 508 -17.11 9.39 20.63
CA PRO A 508 -17.46 8.22 19.83
C PRO A 508 -16.66 6.99 20.28
N GLU A 509 -17.30 5.84 20.42
CA GLU A 509 -16.64 4.60 20.88
C GLU A 509 -15.64 4.08 19.85
N SER A 510 -15.85 4.36 18.57
CA SER A 510 -14.97 4.03 17.45
C SER A 510 -14.83 5.22 16.51
N LEU A 511 -13.68 5.30 15.85
CA LEU A 511 -13.44 6.27 14.76
C LEU A 511 -14.48 6.14 13.65
N HIS A 512 -14.96 4.91 13.40
CA HIS A 512 -15.89 4.60 12.31
C HIS A 512 -17.31 5.12 12.55
N TYR A 513 -17.61 5.61 13.76
CA TYR A 513 -18.88 6.28 14.09
C TYR A 513 -18.82 7.79 13.93
N ILE A 514 -17.63 8.35 13.66
CA ILE A 514 -17.47 9.78 13.43
C ILE A 514 -18.00 10.10 12.03
N THR A 515 -19.08 10.87 11.97
CA THR A 515 -19.63 11.37 10.72
C THR A 515 -18.86 12.59 10.26
N CYS A 516 -18.15 12.42 9.14
CA CYS A 516 -17.72 13.48 8.23
C CYS A 516 -17.02 14.70 8.85
N VAL A 517 -15.69 14.63 9.03
CA VAL A 517 -14.88 15.84 9.25
C VAL A 517 -14.76 16.59 7.91
N GLU A 518 -15.43 17.73 7.81
CA GLU A 518 -15.35 18.59 6.62
C GLU A 518 -13.99 19.33 6.57
N PRO A 519 -13.41 19.51 5.37
CA PRO A 519 -12.23 20.35 5.23
C PRO A 519 -12.58 21.82 5.45
N HIS A 520 -11.72 22.52 6.17
CA HIS A 520 -11.81 23.95 6.43
C HIS A 520 -11.01 24.71 5.38
N THR A 521 -11.69 25.20 4.33
CA THR A 521 -11.04 25.91 3.22
C THR A 521 -10.41 27.24 3.65
N ASP A 522 -10.88 27.83 4.75
CA ASP A 522 -10.33 29.03 5.37
C ASP A 522 -8.93 28.82 5.98
N GLN A 523 -8.56 27.56 6.24
CA GLN A 523 -7.25 27.18 6.77
C GLN A 523 -6.26 26.75 5.67
N ILE A 524 -6.65 26.87 4.40
CA ILE A 524 -5.78 26.59 3.25
C ILE A 524 -5.03 27.86 2.86
N HIS A 525 -3.70 27.77 2.88
CA HIS A 525 -2.76 28.83 2.57
C HIS A 525 -1.79 28.36 1.48
N GLU A 526 -2.19 28.51 0.21
CA GLU A 526 -1.41 28.05 -0.95
C GLU A 526 -0.03 28.73 -1.05
N ASP A 527 0.07 29.98 -0.62
CA ASP A 527 1.31 30.75 -0.53
C ASP A 527 2.33 30.12 0.43
N ILE A 528 1.84 29.61 1.56
CA ILE A 528 2.64 28.89 2.56
C ILE A 528 3.06 27.54 2.01
N GLU A 529 2.15 26.79 1.38
CA GLU A 529 2.46 25.51 0.75
C GLU A 529 3.55 25.65 -0.33
N GLU A 530 3.45 26.66 -1.18
CA GLU A 530 4.46 26.93 -2.20
C GLU A 530 5.81 27.33 -1.58
N THR A 531 5.81 28.17 -0.55
CA THR A 531 7.03 28.57 0.17
C THR A 531 7.76 27.37 0.77
N VAL A 532 7.02 26.45 1.40
CA VAL A 532 7.61 25.21 1.92
C VAL A 532 8.10 24.30 0.81
N ALA A 533 7.40 24.21 -0.32
CA ALA A 533 7.85 23.43 -1.47
C ALA A 533 9.20 23.94 -2.01
N TRP A 534 9.40 25.26 -2.08
CA TRP A 534 10.69 25.85 -2.47
C TRP A 534 11.80 25.57 -1.47
N MET A 535 11.50 25.64 -0.17
CA MET A 535 12.44 25.25 0.89
C MET A 535 12.83 23.76 0.77
N GLN A 536 11.86 22.87 0.54
CA GLN A 536 12.10 21.43 0.36
C GLN A 536 13.00 21.17 -0.84
N ALA A 537 12.71 21.81 -1.99
CA ALA A 537 13.53 21.71 -3.20
C ALA A 537 14.97 22.15 -2.94
N ALA A 538 15.19 23.29 -2.27
CA ALA A 538 16.53 23.76 -1.92
C ALA A 538 17.30 22.76 -1.04
N VAL A 539 16.65 22.18 -0.03
CA VAL A 539 17.25 21.18 0.87
C VAL A 539 17.56 19.87 0.14
N GLU A 540 16.67 19.40 -0.73
CA GLU A 540 16.87 18.18 -1.51
C GLU A 540 18.01 18.31 -2.50
N LEU A 541 18.09 19.42 -3.24
CA LEU A 541 19.20 19.70 -4.15
C LEU A 541 20.53 19.77 -3.40
N GLY A 542 20.57 20.44 -2.24
CA GLY A 542 21.77 20.50 -1.41
C GLY A 542 22.19 19.14 -0.86
N ARG A 543 21.23 18.31 -0.42
CA ARG A 543 21.50 16.92 0.01
C ARG A 543 22.03 16.07 -1.13
N SER A 544 21.51 16.24 -2.35
CA SER A 544 22.00 15.54 -3.53
C SER A 544 23.46 15.88 -3.84
N ILE A 545 23.86 17.15 -3.74
CA ILE A 545 25.27 17.56 -3.87
C ILE A 545 26.13 16.86 -2.81
N ARG A 546 25.70 16.86 -1.54
CA ARG A 546 26.40 16.18 -0.45
C ARG A 546 26.57 14.68 -0.75
N THR A 547 25.53 13.99 -1.21
CA THR A 547 25.62 12.57 -1.60
C THR A 547 26.56 12.33 -2.76
N LYS A 548 26.52 13.18 -3.80
CA LYS A 548 27.39 13.09 -4.97
C LYS A 548 28.87 13.25 -4.63
N LYS A 549 29.19 14.03 -3.59
CA LYS A 549 30.54 14.29 -3.10
C LYS A 549 30.94 13.50 -1.85
N ASP A 550 30.09 12.56 -1.43
CA ASP A 550 30.29 11.75 -0.21
C ASP A 550 30.53 12.59 1.07
N LEU A 551 29.86 13.75 1.15
CA LEU A 551 29.96 14.67 2.29
C LEU A 551 28.92 14.30 3.36
N PRO A 552 29.33 13.92 4.57
CA PRO A 552 28.39 13.54 5.62
C PRO A 552 27.59 14.76 6.12
N LEU A 553 26.28 14.61 6.34
CA LEU A 553 25.40 15.70 6.84
C LEU A 553 25.89 16.35 8.15
N LYS A 554 26.63 15.60 8.97
CA LYS A 554 27.22 16.10 10.22
C LYS A 554 28.41 17.01 10.03
N ALA A 555 29.04 16.99 8.85
CA ALA A 555 30.07 17.97 8.49
C ALA A 555 29.37 19.30 8.22
N PRO A 556 29.62 20.34 9.04
CA PRO A 556 29.14 21.66 8.72
C PRO A 556 29.88 22.17 7.47
N LEU A 557 29.16 22.89 6.60
CA LEU A 557 29.74 23.55 5.43
C LEU A 557 29.72 25.07 5.63
N ARG A 558 30.56 25.79 4.89
CA ARG A 558 30.67 27.26 5.04
C ARG A 558 29.42 27.97 4.55
N GLU A 559 29.04 27.72 3.31
CA GLU A 559 28.00 28.49 2.64
C GLU A 559 27.18 27.61 1.70
N ALA A 560 25.87 27.88 1.68
CA ALA A 560 24.99 27.53 0.58
C ALA A 560 24.55 28.82 -0.13
N VAL A 561 24.57 28.82 -1.47
CA VAL A 561 24.04 29.92 -2.28
C VAL A 561 22.84 29.40 -3.06
N VAL A 562 21.68 30.03 -2.88
CA VAL A 562 20.46 29.71 -3.61
C VAL A 562 20.17 30.81 -4.62
N ILE A 563 19.97 30.39 -5.87
CA ILE A 563 19.86 31.27 -7.03
C ILE A 563 18.54 31.00 -7.75
N HIS A 564 17.76 32.06 -7.94
CA HIS A 564 16.50 32.01 -8.69
C HIS A 564 16.23 33.38 -9.34
N PRO A 565 15.74 33.44 -10.60
CA PRO A 565 15.49 34.72 -11.28
C PRO A 565 14.34 35.51 -10.67
N GLU A 566 13.35 34.84 -10.07
CA GLU A 566 12.15 35.47 -9.53
C GLU A 566 12.33 35.94 -8.08
N GLY A 567 12.10 37.23 -7.84
CA GLY A 567 12.22 37.85 -6.52
C GLY A 567 11.23 37.33 -5.46
N GLY A 568 10.06 36.83 -5.87
CA GLY A 568 9.07 36.22 -4.97
C GLY A 568 9.62 34.95 -4.31
N VAL A 569 10.23 34.06 -5.11
CA VAL A 569 10.87 32.82 -4.64
C VAL A 569 12.04 33.12 -3.71
N LEU A 570 12.86 34.13 -4.02
CA LEU A 570 13.98 34.53 -3.16
C LEU A 570 13.49 35.00 -1.78
N LYS A 571 12.37 35.71 -1.70
CA LYS A 571 11.74 36.10 -0.43
C LYS A 571 11.23 34.90 0.35
N ALA A 572 10.59 33.95 -0.33
CA ALA A 572 10.08 32.71 0.26
C ALA A 572 11.22 31.84 0.85
N ILE A 573 12.35 31.72 0.14
CA ILE A 573 13.52 30.98 0.64
C ILE A 573 14.19 31.73 1.80
N SER A 574 14.20 33.06 1.75
CA SER A 574 14.78 33.88 2.81
C SER A 574 13.98 33.79 4.12
N SER A 575 12.64 33.72 4.06
CA SER A 575 11.81 33.54 5.26
C SER A 575 12.03 32.18 5.94
N MET A 576 12.43 31.16 5.17
CA MET A 576 12.72 29.80 5.62
C MET A 576 14.20 29.51 5.88
N ARG A 577 15.05 30.54 5.86
CA ARG A 577 16.50 30.44 6.08
C ARG A 577 16.88 29.56 7.29
N PRO A 578 16.27 29.69 8.50
CA PRO A 578 16.68 28.91 9.66
C PRO A 578 16.58 27.39 9.42
N TYR A 579 15.51 26.94 8.75
CA TYR A 579 15.28 25.54 8.45
C TYR A 579 16.26 24.99 7.41
N ILE A 580 16.57 25.78 6.38
CA ILE A 580 17.52 25.38 5.33
C ILE A 580 18.94 25.26 5.89
N VAL A 581 19.34 26.24 6.71
CA VAL A 581 20.66 26.29 7.37
C VAL A 581 20.86 25.10 8.29
N GLU A 582 19.85 24.78 9.12
CA GLU A 582 19.91 23.63 10.03
C GLU A 582 19.93 22.29 9.28
N GLU A 583 19.08 22.12 8.26
CA GLU A 583 18.97 20.86 7.53
C GLU A 583 20.14 20.56 6.58
N LEU A 584 20.67 21.60 5.94
CA LEU A 584 21.89 21.49 5.14
C LEU A 584 23.14 21.61 5.99
N ASN A 585 23.04 21.89 7.30
CA ASN A 585 24.15 22.10 8.22
C ASN A 585 25.23 23.01 7.60
N VAL A 586 24.83 24.22 7.23
CA VAL A 586 25.71 25.26 6.64
C VAL A 586 25.84 26.44 7.62
N ARG A 587 26.93 27.21 7.60
CA ARG A 587 27.05 28.42 8.44
C ARG A 587 26.29 29.61 7.87
N ASN A 588 26.33 29.81 6.56
CA ASN A 588 25.65 30.91 5.90
C ASN A 588 24.78 30.43 4.72
N LEU A 589 23.65 31.10 4.50
CA LEU A 589 22.78 30.92 3.34
C LEU A 589 22.66 32.26 2.61
N THR A 590 23.22 32.33 1.41
CA THR A 590 23.13 33.49 0.52
C THR A 590 22.05 33.26 -0.53
N VAL A 591 21.19 34.25 -0.74
CA VAL A 591 20.06 34.17 -1.69
C VAL A 591 20.24 35.29 -2.70
N THR A 592 20.27 34.97 -4.00
CA THR A 592 20.60 35.95 -5.06
C THR A 592 19.92 35.61 -6.39
N ALA A 593 19.76 36.60 -7.28
CA ALA A 593 19.34 36.38 -8.66
C ALA A 593 20.53 36.32 -9.65
N ASP A 594 21.71 36.74 -9.18
CA ASP A 594 22.88 36.95 -10.02
C ASP A 594 23.65 35.63 -10.24
N LYS A 595 23.54 35.10 -11.47
CA LYS A 595 24.25 33.89 -11.93
C LYS A 595 25.70 34.18 -12.33
N GLU A 596 25.97 35.37 -12.83
CA GLU A 596 27.27 35.74 -13.41
C GLU A 596 28.34 35.86 -12.33
N LYS A 597 27.95 36.39 -11.16
CA LYS A 597 28.82 36.50 -9.98
C LYS A 597 29.48 35.18 -9.55
N TYR A 598 28.83 34.05 -9.81
CA TYR A 598 29.31 32.73 -9.39
C TYR A 598 29.89 31.90 -10.55
N GLY A 599 30.07 32.47 -11.74
CA GLY A 599 30.71 31.79 -12.87
C GLY A 599 29.99 30.52 -13.32
N ILE A 600 28.65 30.53 -13.23
CA ILE A 600 27.79 29.40 -13.56
C ILE A 600 27.68 29.28 -15.08
N ARG A 601 28.03 28.11 -15.61
CA ARG A 601 27.88 27.75 -17.02
C ARG A 601 26.89 26.62 -17.24
N LEU A 602 26.24 26.61 -18.39
CA LEU A 602 25.33 25.53 -18.79
C LEU A 602 26.09 24.44 -19.55
N ARG A 603 25.80 23.18 -19.25
CA ARG A 603 26.33 22.01 -19.96
C ARG A 603 25.19 21.08 -20.36
N GLY A 604 25.03 20.84 -21.65
CA GLY A 604 24.10 19.83 -22.16
C GLY A 604 24.63 18.40 -21.98
N ARG A 605 23.75 17.48 -21.57
CA ARG A 605 23.99 16.03 -21.51
C ARG A 605 22.82 15.28 -22.12
N LEU A 606 23.10 14.40 -23.08
CA LEU A 606 22.06 13.59 -23.72
C LEU A 606 21.55 12.49 -22.78
N ASN A 607 20.23 12.31 -22.71
CA ASN A 607 19.63 11.28 -21.87
C ASN A 607 19.90 9.87 -22.46
N PRO A 608 20.37 8.88 -21.66
CA PRO A 608 20.62 7.51 -22.13
C PRO A 608 19.42 6.84 -22.81
N ALA A 609 18.19 7.19 -22.43
CA ALA A 609 16.96 6.63 -23.02
C ALA A 609 16.82 6.93 -24.52
N VAL A 610 17.39 8.04 -24.99
CA VAL A 610 17.38 8.47 -26.40
C VAL A 610 18.32 7.62 -27.26
N GLY A 611 19.24 6.88 -26.62
CA GLY A 611 20.19 5.99 -27.29
C GLY A 611 19.51 4.94 -28.17
N ALA A 612 18.34 4.43 -27.74
CA ALA A 612 17.56 3.46 -28.51
C ALA A 612 16.92 4.06 -29.77
N ARG A 613 16.56 5.35 -29.72
CA ARG A 613 15.94 6.09 -30.85
C ARG A 613 16.99 6.51 -31.88
N LEU A 614 18.15 6.99 -31.42
CA LEU A 614 19.21 7.55 -32.26
C LEU A 614 20.18 6.51 -32.85
N LYS A 615 20.27 5.30 -32.28
CA LYS A 615 21.11 4.18 -32.75
C LYS A 615 22.54 4.62 -33.13
N SER A 616 22.89 4.62 -34.42
CA SER A 616 24.24 4.97 -34.92
C SER A 616 24.57 6.46 -34.82
N GLN A 617 23.55 7.33 -34.74
CA GLN A 617 23.73 8.79 -34.65
C GLN A 617 24.04 9.28 -33.23
N VAL A 618 23.94 8.42 -32.21
CA VAL A 618 24.15 8.77 -30.80
C VAL A 618 25.50 9.44 -30.56
N LYS A 619 26.59 8.93 -31.17
CA LYS A 619 27.93 9.52 -30.99
C LYS A 619 28.02 10.94 -31.57
N VAL A 620 27.45 11.14 -32.76
CA VAL A 620 27.46 12.43 -33.46
C VAL A 620 26.64 13.46 -32.68
N VAL A 621 25.43 13.08 -32.23
CA VAL A 621 24.56 13.94 -31.44
C VAL A 621 25.16 14.21 -30.07
N MET A 622 25.81 13.24 -29.42
CA MET A 622 26.46 13.43 -28.11
C MET A 622 27.65 14.40 -28.18
N GLU A 623 28.47 14.31 -29.23
CA GLU A 623 29.57 15.26 -29.46
C GLU A 623 29.05 16.66 -29.80
N ALA A 624 27.96 16.76 -30.57
CA ALA A 624 27.32 18.04 -30.89
C ALA A 624 26.67 18.67 -29.65
N VAL A 625 26.00 17.87 -28.81
CA VAL A 625 25.41 18.31 -27.52
C VAL A 625 26.48 18.83 -26.57
N ALA A 626 27.67 18.22 -26.54
CA ALA A 626 28.79 18.68 -25.72
C ALA A 626 29.40 20.02 -26.20
N ARG A 627 29.08 20.46 -27.42
CA ARG A 627 29.56 21.71 -28.05
C ARG A 627 28.51 22.82 -28.13
N LEU A 628 27.31 22.60 -27.59
CA LEU A 628 26.25 23.61 -27.59
C LEU A 628 26.68 24.87 -26.85
N THR A 629 26.34 26.04 -27.38
CA THR A 629 26.59 27.32 -26.70
C THR A 629 25.59 27.54 -25.57
N GLU A 630 25.93 28.45 -24.64
CA GLU A 630 25.02 28.83 -23.56
C GLU A 630 23.69 29.38 -24.09
N GLU A 631 23.69 30.18 -25.17
CA GLU A 631 22.44 30.70 -25.72
C GLU A 631 21.53 29.58 -26.27
N GLN A 632 22.13 28.52 -26.84
CA GLN A 632 21.38 27.37 -27.34
C GLN A 632 20.83 26.51 -26.21
N LEU A 633 21.56 26.37 -25.11
CA LEU A 633 21.11 25.64 -23.93
C LEU A 633 20.04 26.43 -23.17
N GLU A 634 20.15 27.75 -23.07
CA GLU A 634 19.09 28.62 -22.52
C GLU A 634 17.83 28.63 -23.40
N ALA A 635 18.00 28.65 -24.72
CA ALA A 635 16.90 28.53 -25.66
C ALA A 635 16.19 27.18 -25.50
N TYR A 636 16.92 26.08 -25.33
CA TYR A 636 16.32 24.77 -25.05
C TYR A 636 15.55 24.75 -23.72
N VAL A 637 16.08 25.35 -22.65
CA VAL A 637 15.38 25.45 -21.35
C VAL A 637 14.07 26.25 -21.49
N LYS A 638 14.02 27.26 -22.37
CA LYS A 638 12.80 28.07 -22.60
C LYS A 638 11.81 27.47 -23.58
N THR A 639 12.28 26.84 -24.65
CA THR A 639 11.45 26.37 -25.78
C THR A 639 11.18 24.87 -25.74
N ASN A 640 11.94 24.13 -24.93
CA ASN A 640 11.88 22.67 -24.76
C ASN A 640 12.15 21.85 -26.05
N GLU A 641 12.66 22.50 -27.09
CA GLU A 641 13.00 21.90 -28.38
C GLU A 641 14.30 22.50 -28.92
N LEU A 642 15.23 21.66 -29.37
CA LEU A 642 16.46 22.10 -30.02
C LEU A 642 16.88 21.08 -31.09
N THR A 643 17.16 21.57 -32.29
CA THR A 643 17.66 20.72 -33.38
C THR A 643 19.19 20.69 -33.33
N VAL A 644 19.76 19.52 -33.04
CA VAL A 644 21.22 19.31 -32.93
C VAL A 644 21.64 18.24 -33.93
N ALA A 645 22.60 18.57 -34.80
CA ALA A 645 23.11 17.68 -35.85
C ALA A 645 22.02 17.00 -36.72
N GLY A 646 20.96 17.76 -37.07
CA GLY A 646 19.86 17.29 -37.91
C GLY A 646 18.78 16.47 -37.19
N THR A 647 18.86 16.33 -35.85
CA THR A 647 17.83 15.67 -35.04
C THR A 647 17.20 16.65 -34.05
N THR A 648 15.87 16.70 -34.00
CA THR A 648 15.14 17.46 -32.99
C THR A 648 15.16 16.71 -31.66
N LEU A 649 15.79 17.31 -30.66
CA LEU A 649 15.72 16.90 -29.27
C LEU A 649 14.57 17.67 -28.61
N SER A 650 13.66 16.96 -27.94
CA SER A 650 12.45 17.55 -27.33
C SER A 650 12.18 16.94 -25.96
N GLY A 651 11.75 17.75 -24.99
CA GLY A 651 11.39 17.27 -23.66
C GLY A 651 12.56 16.66 -22.89
N ASP A 652 12.48 15.37 -22.55
CA ASP A 652 13.48 14.68 -21.70
C ASP A 652 14.71 14.18 -22.46
N ASP A 653 14.86 14.54 -23.73
CA ASP A 653 15.94 14.06 -24.60
C ASP A 653 17.32 14.63 -24.23
N LEU A 654 17.36 15.89 -23.78
CA LEU A 654 18.55 16.63 -23.39
C LEU A 654 18.38 17.15 -21.95
N THR A 655 19.34 16.83 -21.08
CA THR A 655 19.42 17.35 -19.72
C THR A 655 20.44 18.49 -19.69
N VAL A 656 20.10 19.62 -19.08
CA VAL A 656 21.02 20.76 -18.93
C VAL A 656 21.52 20.82 -17.49
N ASP A 657 22.81 20.59 -17.30
CA ASP A 657 23.50 20.67 -16.01
C ASP A 657 24.12 22.05 -15.83
N TYR A 658 24.09 22.59 -14.61
CA TYR A 658 24.82 23.80 -14.24
C TYR A 658 26.20 23.41 -13.69
N VAL A 659 27.26 24.05 -14.19
CA VAL A 659 28.66 23.78 -13.80
C VAL A 659 29.31 25.09 -13.36
N VAL A 660 30.01 25.09 -12.22
CA VAL A 660 30.78 26.26 -11.75
C VAL A 660 32.23 26.15 -12.25
N GLY A 661 32.74 27.20 -12.89
CA GLY A 661 34.06 27.18 -13.55
C GLY A 661 35.21 27.85 -12.79
N GLY A 662 36.31 27.12 -12.62
CA GLY A 662 37.69 27.62 -12.54
C GLY A 662 38.49 27.08 -13.75
N GLY A 663 39.40 27.89 -14.30
CA GLY A 663 39.94 27.72 -15.66
C GLY A 663 40.73 26.43 -15.98
N GLY A 664 40.51 25.94 -17.21
CA GLY A 664 41.50 25.26 -18.06
C GLY A 664 41.91 23.82 -17.74
N CYS A 665 41.20 22.82 -18.30
CA CYS A 665 41.75 21.78 -19.18
C CYS A 665 40.71 20.67 -19.48
N HIS A 666 40.79 20.11 -20.68
CA HIS A 666 39.96 19.01 -21.18
C HIS A 666 39.94 17.81 -20.22
N ASP A 667 38.79 17.54 -19.59
CA ASP A 667 38.55 16.30 -18.86
C ASP A 667 38.06 15.22 -19.83
N GLN A 668 39.00 14.49 -20.43
CA GLN A 668 38.73 13.22 -21.10
C GLN A 668 38.69 12.10 -20.04
N SER A 669 37.54 11.87 -19.43
CA SER A 669 37.30 10.70 -18.59
C SER A 669 36.15 9.85 -19.16
N ALA A 670 36.53 8.94 -20.07
CA ALA A 670 35.72 7.77 -20.42
C ALA A 670 35.74 6.75 -19.27
N PRO A 671 34.66 5.95 -19.05
CA PRO A 671 34.60 5.02 -17.93
C PRO A 671 35.52 3.82 -18.18
N LYS A 672 36.63 3.71 -17.42
CA LYS A 672 37.49 2.52 -17.43
C LYS A 672 36.84 1.39 -16.63
N LYS A 673 36.61 0.26 -17.31
CA LYS A 673 36.29 -1.05 -16.73
C LYS A 673 37.33 -1.45 -15.68
N GLN A 674 36.86 -1.88 -14.50
CA GLN A 674 37.68 -2.53 -13.49
C GLN A 674 38.26 -3.85 -14.03
N LYS A 675 39.58 -3.97 -14.05
CA LYS A 675 40.30 -5.24 -13.96
C LYS A 675 41.35 -5.11 -12.85
N LYS A 676 41.32 -6.08 -11.92
CA LYS A 676 42.30 -6.30 -10.85
C LYS A 676 43.70 -6.55 -11.42
N ALA A 677 44.74 -5.97 -10.81
CA ALA A 677 46.03 -6.62 -10.53
C ALA A 677 46.95 -5.75 -9.64
N GLN A 678 47.35 -6.36 -8.52
CA GLN A 678 48.62 -6.35 -7.78
C GLN A 678 49.63 -5.19 -7.86
N ALA A 679 50.14 -4.89 -6.66
CA ALA A 679 51.18 -3.94 -6.32
C ALA A 679 52.55 -4.21 -6.96
N LYS A 680 53.29 -3.12 -7.23
CA LYS A 680 54.75 -3.03 -7.09
C LYS A 680 55.19 -1.58 -6.97
N ASP A 681 56.09 -1.34 -6.01
CA ASP A 681 56.75 -0.08 -5.70
C ASP A 681 57.57 0.49 -6.87
N GLY A 682 57.66 1.81 -6.90
CA GLY A 682 58.55 2.55 -7.79
C GLY A 682 58.43 4.06 -7.57
N GLU A 683 59.27 4.61 -6.71
CA GLU A 683 59.52 6.05 -6.58
C GLU A 683 59.86 6.69 -7.93
N LYS A 684 59.17 7.77 -8.30
CA LYS A 684 59.72 8.80 -9.19
C LYS A 684 59.29 10.20 -8.77
N LYS A 685 60.31 11.00 -8.46
CA LYS A 685 60.32 12.44 -8.21
C LYS A 685 59.58 13.20 -9.33
N SER A 686 58.72 14.15 -8.96
CA SER A 686 58.29 15.23 -9.86
C SER A 686 58.68 16.58 -9.26
N GLN A 687 59.37 17.37 -10.08
CA GLN A 687 59.80 18.74 -9.78
C GLN A 687 58.59 19.67 -9.85
N ALA A 688 58.56 20.62 -8.91
CA ALA A 688 57.52 21.62 -8.77
C ALA A 688 57.50 22.63 -9.93
N ALA A 689 56.29 22.90 -10.42
CA ALA A 689 55.94 24.17 -11.06
C ALA A 689 55.16 25.01 -10.02
N PRO A 690 55.25 26.36 -10.05
CA PRO A 690 54.83 27.20 -8.94
C PRO A 690 53.31 27.16 -8.74
N PRO A 691 52.82 27.28 -7.49
CA PRO A 691 51.40 27.19 -7.19
C PRO A 691 50.70 28.45 -7.72
N ALA A 692 49.69 28.24 -8.57
CA ALA A 692 48.64 29.23 -8.73
C ALA A 692 47.83 29.28 -7.43
N ASP A 693 47.60 30.49 -6.94
CA ASP A 693 46.94 30.84 -5.69
C ASP A 693 45.61 30.08 -5.45
N PRO A 694 45.46 29.25 -4.40
CA PRO A 694 44.32 28.34 -4.21
C PRO A 694 43.17 28.94 -3.37
N GLN A 695 42.93 30.25 -3.40
CA GLN A 695 42.00 30.93 -2.47
C GLN A 695 40.60 31.26 -3.03
N GLY A 696 40.16 30.65 -4.14
CA GLY A 696 38.77 30.77 -4.62
C GLY A 696 37.79 29.79 -3.95
N PRO A 697 36.48 30.14 -3.82
CA PRO A 697 35.47 29.19 -3.33
C PRO A 697 35.28 28.01 -4.30
N LEU A 698 35.20 26.78 -3.78
CA LEU A 698 34.93 25.57 -4.58
C LEU A 698 33.43 25.24 -4.45
N TYR A 699 32.63 25.77 -5.36
CA TYR A 699 31.19 25.53 -5.39
C TYR A 699 30.83 24.33 -6.25
N GLU A 700 29.93 23.50 -5.74
CA GLU A 700 29.26 22.47 -6.52
C GLU A 700 27.80 22.86 -6.74
N ALA A 701 27.33 22.71 -7.97
CA ALA A 701 26.02 23.17 -8.41
C ALA A 701 25.04 22.01 -8.64
N GLN A 702 23.78 22.26 -8.32
CA GLN A 702 22.67 21.44 -8.76
C GLN A 702 21.41 22.27 -8.92
N ALA A 703 20.61 21.98 -9.95
CA ALA A 703 19.36 22.68 -10.22
C ALA A 703 18.18 21.73 -10.35
N ASP A 704 16.98 22.29 -10.19
CA ASP A 704 15.72 21.63 -10.51
C ASP A 704 15.15 22.08 -11.87
N SER A 705 14.04 21.45 -12.27
CA SER A 705 13.31 21.78 -13.51
C SER A 705 12.54 23.11 -13.43
N ARG A 706 12.35 23.68 -12.23
CA ARG A 706 11.67 24.97 -12.02
C ARG A 706 12.63 26.15 -12.09
N GLY A 707 13.94 25.90 -12.26
CA GLY A 707 14.97 26.94 -12.38
C GLY A 707 15.63 27.35 -11.07
N LEU A 708 15.35 26.63 -9.96
CA LEU A 708 16.05 26.81 -8.69
C LEU A 708 17.43 26.15 -8.76
N LEU A 709 18.46 26.95 -8.49
CA LEU A 709 19.85 26.50 -8.47
C LEU A 709 20.41 26.64 -7.05
N ILE A 710 21.06 25.60 -6.55
CA ILE A 710 21.82 25.66 -5.30
C ILE A 710 23.30 25.39 -5.55
N LEU A 711 24.14 26.18 -4.90
CA LEU A 711 25.58 26.00 -4.82
C LEU A 711 25.95 25.66 -3.39
N LEU A 712 26.78 24.64 -3.18
CA LEU A 712 27.40 24.35 -1.89
C LEU A 712 28.90 24.57 -1.96
N ASP A 713 29.44 25.32 -1.00
CA ASP A 713 30.89 25.44 -0.81
C ASP A 713 31.43 24.15 -0.15
N VAL A 714 32.18 23.38 -0.92
CA VAL A 714 32.72 22.06 -0.50
C VAL A 714 34.18 22.12 -0.09
N ARG A 715 34.73 23.31 0.17
CA ARG A 715 36.12 23.45 0.65
C ARG A 715 36.34 22.72 1.97
N ALA A 716 37.48 22.03 2.07
CA ALA A 716 37.94 21.46 3.33
C ALA A 716 38.39 22.59 4.26
N ASP A 717 37.76 22.68 5.44
CA ASP A 717 38.09 23.64 6.48
C ASP A 717 38.42 22.86 7.76
N ALA A 718 39.61 23.11 8.33
CA ALA A 718 40.09 22.39 9.50
C ALA A 718 39.18 22.60 10.72
N GLU A 719 38.58 23.79 10.88
CA GLU A 719 37.68 24.09 12.01
C GLU A 719 36.35 23.34 11.88
N LEU A 720 35.79 23.28 10.67
CA LEU A 720 34.55 22.54 10.38
C LEU A 720 34.76 21.02 10.51
N GLU A 721 35.95 20.55 10.19
CA GLU A 721 36.34 19.14 10.32
C GLU A 721 36.49 18.73 11.80
N GLU A 722 37.04 19.60 12.65
CA GLU A 722 37.06 19.39 14.10
C GLU A 722 35.64 19.32 14.68
N GLU A 723 34.73 20.20 14.24
CA GLU A 723 33.33 20.18 14.66
C GLU A 723 32.61 18.90 14.19
N ARG A 724 32.89 18.43 12.96
CA ARG A 724 32.39 17.16 12.42
C ARG A 724 32.79 15.99 13.32
N ILE A 725 34.05 15.93 13.73
CA ILE A 725 34.58 14.87 14.61
C ILE A 725 33.90 14.92 15.98
N ALA A 726 33.70 16.11 16.56
CA ALA A 726 32.99 16.27 17.84
C ALA A 726 31.52 15.80 17.75
N ARG A 727 30.81 16.13 16.68
CA ARG A 727 29.43 15.64 16.44
C ARG A 727 29.38 14.12 16.22
N GLU A 728 30.38 13.55 15.57
CA GLU A 728 30.48 12.10 15.42
C GLU A 728 30.75 11.42 16.77
N LEU A 729 31.58 12.01 17.62
CA LEU A 729 31.83 11.54 18.98
C LEU A 729 30.54 11.51 19.81
N ILE A 730 29.76 12.58 19.80
CA ILE A 730 28.44 12.64 20.46
C ILE A 730 27.53 11.51 19.95
N ASN A 731 27.50 11.28 18.63
CA ASN A 731 26.72 10.20 18.05
C ASN A 731 27.18 8.81 18.53
N ARG A 732 28.49 8.57 18.70
CA ARG A 732 29.01 7.32 19.26
C ARG A 732 28.55 7.13 20.71
N ILE A 733 28.60 8.19 21.53
CA ILE A 733 28.09 8.16 22.91
C ILE A 733 26.60 7.81 22.93
N GLN A 734 25.79 8.45 22.09
CA GLN A 734 24.34 8.20 22.04
C GLN A 734 24.00 6.79 21.52
N ARG A 735 24.78 6.25 20.57
CA ARG A 735 24.64 4.86 20.11
C ARG A 735 24.97 3.86 21.22
N ALA A 736 26.07 4.09 21.95
CA ALA A 736 26.43 3.28 23.11
C ALA A 736 25.29 3.32 24.15
N ARG A 737 24.77 4.51 24.48
CA ARG A 737 23.62 4.69 25.38
C ARG A 737 22.41 3.86 24.97
N LYS A 738 22.05 3.87 23.68
CA LYS A 738 20.96 3.07 23.13
C LYS A 738 21.24 1.56 23.21
N LYS A 739 22.48 1.12 22.96
CA LYS A 739 22.91 -0.28 23.10
C LYS A 739 22.80 -0.77 24.55
N GLY A 740 23.04 0.12 25.51
CA GLY A 740 22.83 -0.11 26.94
C GLY A 740 21.38 -0.01 27.42
N ASN A 741 20.40 0.18 26.53
CA ASN A 741 18.98 0.40 26.87
C ASN A 741 18.72 1.58 27.83
N LEU A 742 19.56 2.61 27.80
CA LEU A 742 19.46 3.80 28.65
C LEU A 742 18.64 4.90 27.96
N VAL A 743 17.83 5.63 28.73
CA VAL A 743 17.08 6.82 28.27
C VAL A 743 17.85 8.11 28.57
N PRO A 744 17.61 9.23 27.83
CA PRO A 744 18.32 10.50 28.00
C PRO A 744 18.34 11.09 29.42
N GLU A 745 17.33 10.77 30.22
CA GLU A 745 17.17 11.23 31.61
C GLU A 745 17.95 10.39 32.63
N ASP A 746 18.43 9.20 32.25
CA ASP A 746 19.15 8.33 33.18
C ASP A 746 20.43 9.01 33.67
N PRO A 747 20.66 9.06 35.00
CA PRO A 747 21.90 9.57 35.55
C PRO A 747 23.04 8.59 35.20
N ILE A 748 23.96 9.05 34.36
CA ILE A 748 25.08 8.24 33.86
C ILE A 748 26.40 9.02 33.95
N GLN A 749 27.50 8.28 34.05
CA GLN A 749 28.85 8.80 33.88
C GLN A 749 29.44 8.19 32.61
N VAL A 750 29.84 9.04 31.66
CA VAL A 750 30.43 8.59 30.39
C VAL A 750 31.95 8.70 30.47
N VAL A 751 32.67 7.66 30.06
CA VAL A 751 34.13 7.63 29.96
C VAL A 751 34.54 7.28 28.55
N ILE A 752 35.42 8.10 27.98
CA ILE A 752 35.97 7.90 26.64
C ILE A 752 37.46 7.57 26.77
N SER A 753 37.81 6.35 26.40
CA SER A 753 39.20 5.88 26.38
C SER A 753 39.74 5.93 24.96
N THR A 754 40.80 6.71 24.71
CA THR A 754 41.42 6.80 23.37
C THR A 754 42.90 7.14 23.44
N THR A 755 43.68 6.52 22.54
CA THR A 755 45.11 6.83 22.35
C THR A 755 45.33 8.06 21.48
N SER A 756 44.34 8.51 20.71
CA SER A 756 44.44 9.70 19.84
C SER A 756 44.50 11.00 20.64
N GLU A 757 45.51 11.83 20.36
CA GLU A 757 45.62 13.17 20.94
C GLU A 757 44.59 14.14 20.35
N VAL A 758 44.19 13.95 19.09
CA VAL A 758 43.21 14.80 18.40
C VAL A 758 41.84 14.68 19.09
N LEU A 759 41.39 13.45 19.36
CA LEU A 759 40.13 13.20 20.07
C LEU A 759 40.16 13.75 21.51
N ARG A 760 41.30 13.64 22.20
CA ARG A 760 41.47 14.20 23.56
C ARG A 760 41.44 15.73 23.57
N ARG A 761 42.03 16.38 22.56
CA ARG A 761 41.96 17.84 22.39
C ARG A 761 40.52 18.29 22.13
N LEU A 762 39.81 17.60 21.24
CA LEU A 762 38.43 17.92 20.87
C LEU A 762 37.44 17.81 22.04
N LEU A 763 37.64 16.83 22.92
CA LEU A 763 36.84 16.69 24.15
C LEU A 763 36.96 17.90 25.08
N LYS A 764 38.10 18.61 25.04
CA LYS A 764 38.32 19.83 25.82
C LYS A 764 37.88 21.08 25.06
N SER A 765 38.24 21.22 23.78
CA SER A 765 37.94 22.41 22.99
C SER A 765 36.46 22.56 22.62
N HIS A 766 35.70 21.46 22.57
CA HIS A 766 34.27 21.46 22.25
C HIS A 766 33.40 20.93 23.40
N ALA A 767 33.88 21.02 24.64
CA ALA A 767 33.18 20.55 25.84
C ALA A 767 31.74 21.12 25.92
N ALA A 768 31.54 22.41 25.66
CA ALA A 768 30.22 23.04 25.70
C ALA A 768 29.21 22.41 24.72
N LEU A 769 29.63 22.06 23.50
CA LEU A 769 28.78 21.40 22.49
C LEU A 769 28.40 19.99 22.92
N ILE A 770 29.37 19.28 23.50
CA ILE A 770 29.19 17.91 23.96
C ILE A 770 28.30 17.88 25.20
N ASP A 771 28.53 18.76 26.17
CA ASP A 771 27.75 18.88 27.41
C ASP A 771 26.29 19.28 27.14
N ALA A 772 26.06 20.22 26.22
CA ALA A 772 24.71 20.61 25.81
C ALA A 772 23.89 19.44 25.24
N THR A 773 24.56 18.46 24.61
CA THR A 773 23.89 17.35 23.94
C THR A 773 23.82 16.08 24.80
N VAL A 774 24.87 15.78 25.54
CA VAL A 774 24.96 14.58 26.40
C VAL A 774 24.27 14.83 27.75
N LYS A 775 24.24 16.09 28.22
CA LYS A 775 23.64 16.54 29.48
C LYS A 775 24.14 15.77 30.72
N GLN A 776 25.31 15.15 30.63
CA GLN A 776 25.92 14.33 31.68
C GLN A 776 27.44 14.51 31.65
N PRO A 777 28.13 14.46 32.81
CA PRO A 777 29.58 14.63 32.88
C PRO A 777 30.34 13.55 32.11
N ILE A 778 31.41 13.96 31.42
CA ILE A 778 32.26 13.10 30.59
C ILE A 778 33.68 13.11 31.13
N ALA A 779 34.24 11.93 31.34
CA ALA A 779 35.65 11.74 31.65
C ALA A 779 36.39 11.20 30.42
N CYS A 780 37.68 11.51 30.32
CA CYS A 780 38.53 10.98 29.26
C CYS A 780 39.83 10.42 29.83
N ASN A 781 40.27 9.28 29.30
CA ASN A 781 41.53 8.64 29.67
C ASN A 781 42.18 7.92 28.47
N VAL A 782 43.39 7.39 28.66
CA VAL A 782 44.18 6.78 27.57
C VAL A 782 43.89 5.29 27.43
N GLU A 783 43.84 4.55 28.55
CA GLU A 783 43.61 3.11 28.57
C GLU A 783 42.20 2.76 29.04
N ALA A 784 41.55 1.81 28.37
CA ALA A 784 40.22 1.33 28.76
C ALA A 784 40.20 0.66 30.15
N SER A 785 41.33 0.08 30.57
CA SER A 785 41.54 -0.50 31.92
C SER A 785 41.33 0.52 33.04
N ALA A 786 41.73 1.78 32.80
CA ALA A 786 41.63 2.88 33.76
C ALA A 786 40.27 3.60 33.75
N ALA A 787 39.28 3.11 32.99
CA ALA A 787 38.01 3.81 32.81
C ALA A 787 37.24 4.01 34.12
N LYS A 788 37.37 3.07 35.07
CA LYS A 788 36.73 3.15 36.38
C LYS A 788 37.35 4.24 37.27
N GLU A 789 38.67 4.40 37.23
CA GLU A 789 39.38 5.45 37.98
C GLU A 789 39.09 6.83 37.40
N ALA A 790 39.08 6.95 36.07
CA ALA A 790 38.71 8.18 35.38
C ALA A 790 37.24 8.58 35.65
N ALA A 791 36.33 7.60 35.73
CA ALA A 791 34.95 7.85 36.14
C ALA A 791 34.86 8.38 37.57
N LEU A 792 35.59 7.78 38.52
CA LEU A 792 35.61 8.20 39.92
C LEU A 792 36.19 9.60 40.09
N ALA A 793 37.25 9.94 39.36
CA ALA A 793 37.90 11.25 39.41
C ALA A 793 37.03 12.39 38.83
N ALA A 794 36.07 12.07 37.96
CA ALA A 794 35.19 13.05 37.32
C ALA A 794 33.85 13.26 38.04
N LEU A 795 33.59 12.52 39.13
CA LEU A 795 32.38 12.66 39.94
C LEU A 795 32.57 13.74 41.02
N SER A 796 31.49 14.47 41.33
CA SER A 796 31.44 15.34 42.52
C SER A 796 31.34 14.50 43.80
N ASP A 797 31.81 15.02 44.94
CA ASP A 797 31.82 14.32 46.25
C ASP A 797 30.44 13.76 46.71
N ALA A 798 29.34 14.26 46.14
CA ALA A 798 27.97 13.82 46.45
C ALA A 798 27.46 12.64 45.60
N ASP A 799 28.17 12.23 44.54
CA ASP A 799 27.72 11.22 43.58
C ASP A 799 28.46 9.88 43.77
N ARG A 800 27.74 8.76 43.57
CA ARG A 800 28.35 7.41 43.60
C ARG A 800 28.31 6.75 42.23
N LEU A 801 29.46 6.19 41.81
CA LEU A 801 29.58 5.38 40.60
C LEU A 801 28.91 4.01 40.80
N GLY A 802 27.99 3.67 39.90
CA GLY A 802 27.30 2.38 39.83
C GLY A 802 28.01 1.37 38.93
N GLN A 803 27.27 0.33 38.51
CA GLN A 803 27.78 -0.71 37.62
C GLN A 803 27.94 -0.18 36.18
N VAL A 804 28.80 -0.84 35.39
CA VAL A 804 28.94 -0.57 33.95
C VAL A 804 27.64 -0.93 33.26
N ALA A 805 27.03 0.04 32.58
CA ALA A 805 25.82 -0.18 31.78
C ALA A 805 26.16 -0.73 30.39
N VAL A 806 27.21 -0.21 29.76
CA VAL A 806 27.67 -0.64 28.43
C VAL A 806 29.12 -0.22 28.20
N THR A 807 29.87 -1.09 27.51
CA THR A 807 31.17 -0.77 26.90
C THR A 807 31.04 -1.02 25.40
N ASP A 808 31.34 0.00 24.59
CA ASP A 808 31.23 -0.06 23.13
C ASP A 808 32.54 0.41 22.49
N GLU A 809 33.15 -0.47 21.71
CA GLU A 809 34.33 -0.14 20.89
C GLU A 809 33.85 0.54 19.60
N ALA A 810 34.40 1.72 19.33
CA ALA A 810 34.03 2.53 18.17
C ALA A 810 35.27 3.08 17.47
N SER A 811 35.11 3.43 16.20
CA SER A 811 36.15 4.07 15.40
C SER A 811 35.58 5.33 14.75
N ILE A 812 36.34 6.42 14.83
CA ILE A 812 36.17 7.64 14.06
C ILE A 812 37.42 7.72 13.18
N PRO A 813 37.38 7.20 11.94
CA PRO A 813 38.58 7.03 11.12
C PRO A 813 39.43 8.30 11.04
N PRO A 814 40.75 8.20 11.29
CA PRO A 814 41.52 6.96 11.49
C PRO A 814 41.57 6.42 12.94
N ASP A 815 40.96 7.10 13.90
CA ASP A 815 41.18 6.87 15.33
C ASP A 815 40.17 5.89 15.96
N ASN A 816 40.65 5.09 16.92
CA ASN A 816 39.81 4.19 17.72
C ASN A 816 39.54 4.77 19.11
N LEU A 817 38.35 4.49 19.63
CA LEU A 817 37.95 4.85 20.98
C LEU A 817 37.07 3.77 21.62
N VAL A 818 37.06 3.73 22.94
CA VAL A 818 36.15 2.90 23.73
C VAL A 818 35.26 3.82 24.54
N VAL A 819 33.94 3.69 24.37
CA VAL A 819 32.95 4.40 25.18
C VAL A 819 32.45 3.47 26.27
N THR A 820 32.74 3.81 27.52
CA THR A 820 32.24 3.09 28.70
C THR A 820 31.24 3.97 29.43
N ILE A 821 30.03 3.47 29.66
CA ILE A 821 28.98 4.20 30.39
C ILE A 821 28.70 3.47 31.70
N PHE A 822 28.76 4.21 32.81
CA PHE A 822 28.40 3.74 34.14
C PHE A 822 27.06 4.33 34.58
N HIS A 823 26.30 3.60 35.37
CA HIS A 823 25.19 4.19 36.12
C HIS A 823 25.74 5.17 37.16
N ARG A 824 25.05 6.28 37.41
CA ARG A 824 25.39 7.26 38.45
C ARG A 824 24.24 7.36 39.45
N ARG A 825 24.53 7.33 40.75
CA ARG A 825 23.56 7.58 41.82
C ARG A 825 23.83 8.97 42.41
N THR A 826 22.92 9.91 42.18
CA THR A 826 22.96 11.27 42.72
C THR A 826 22.22 11.36 44.06
N SER A 827 22.76 12.07 45.05
CA SER A 827 22.18 12.21 46.40
C SER A 827 20.76 12.81 46.44
N ALA A 828 20.34 13.53 45.39
CA ALA A 828 18.99 14.07 45.24
C ALA A 828 17.90 13.00 44.95
N ASN A 829 18.30 11.78 44.61
CA ASN A 829 17.41 10.62 44.46
C ASN A 829 17.99 9.46 45.26
N ALA A 830 17.87 9.52 46.59
CA ALA A 830 18.02 8.33 47.41
C ALA A 830 16.74 7.48 47.25
N PRO A 831 16.80 6.27 46.68
CA PRO A 831 15.78 5.28 47.01
C PRO A 831 15.95 4.92 48.51
N PRO A 832 14.87 4.54 49.21
CA PRO A 832 15.04 3.89 50.50
C PRO A 832 15.98 2.68 50.34
N LYS A 833 16.94 2.55 51.27
CA LYS A 833 18.07 1.60 51.28
C LYS A 833 17.76 0.24 50.62
N ASP A 834 18.59 -0.14 49.65
CA ASP A 834 18.57 -1.43 48.93
C ASP A 834 18.50 -2.64 49.89
N VAL A 835 17.51 -3.51 49.70
CA VAL A 835 17.66 -4.96 49.98
C VAL A 835 18.15 -5.61 48.69
N ARG A 836 19.40 -6.07 48.69
CA ARG A 836 19.99 -6.85 47.59
C ARG A 836 19.35 -8.24 47.53
N VAL A 837 18.84 -8.66 46.37
CA VAL A 837 18.83 -10.09 46.01
C VAL A 837 19.13 -10.27 44.51
N SER A 838 20.14 -11.10 44.23
CA SER A 838 20.52 -11.58 42.90
C SER A 838 19.56 -12.67 42.40
N CYS A 839 19.19 -12.64 41.13
CA CYS A 839 18.46 -13.72 40.46
C CYS A 839 19.34 -14.98 40.30
N PRO A 840 18.79 -16.21 40.45
CA PRO A 840 18.49 -17.01 39.25
C PRO A 840 17.20 -17.90 39.34
N ARG A 841 16.92 -18.58 38.23
CA ARG A 841 15.64 -19.09 37.68
C ARG A 841 15.09 -20.44 38.22
N VAL A 842 13.79 -20.69 37.89
CA VAL A 842 13.01 -21.96 37.70
C VAL A 842 12.00 -22.35 38.81
N LEU A 843 10.74 -22.62 38.43
CA LEU A 843 9.60 -23.04 39.28
C LEU A 843 9.17 -24.50 38.98
N LYS A 844 8.90 -25.30 40.02
CA LYS A 844 8.23 -26.63 39.97
C LYS A 844 7.10 -26.65 41.01
N VAL A 845 5.96 -27.27 40.69
CA VAL A 845 4.78 -27.40 41.59
C VAL A 845 4.49 -28.88 41.85
N HIS A 846 4.11 -29.24 43.08
CA HIS A 846 3.62 -30.57 43.48
C HIS A 846 2.24 -30.43 44.13
N CYS A 847 1.37 -31.43 43.95
CA CYS A 847 0.09 -31.52 44.65
C CYS A 847 -0.14 -32.97 45.12
N ALA A 848 -0.59 -33.14 46.36
CA ALA A 848 -1.05 -34.42 46.92
C ALA A 848 -2.54 -34.31 47.25
N ALA A 849 -3.29 -35.37 46.93
CA ALA A 849 -4.74 -35.42 47.01
C ALA A 849 -5.27 -35.68 48.45
N GLY A 850 -6.40 -35.04 48.78
CA GLY A 850 -7.36 -35.49 49.79
C GLY A 850 -7.25 -34.86 51.19
N SER A 851 -8.15 -33.91 51.51
CA SER A 851 -8.92 -33.78 52.78
C SER A 851 -9.50 -32.36 52.96
N ASP A 852 -10.71 -32.30 53.53
CA ASP A 852 -11.52 -31.11 53.82
C ASP A 852 -10.87 -30.12 54.82
N ARG A 853 -9.98 -29.24 54.35
CA ARG A 853 -9.51 -28.05 55.08
C ARG A 853 -9.37 -26.84 54.13
N PRO A 854 -9.51 -25.60 54.64
CA PRO A 854 -9.41 -24.39 53.82
C PRO A 854 -8.06 -24.33 53.11
N ILE A 855 -8.10 -24.04 51.81
CA ILE A 855 -6.93 -23.97 50.94
C ILE A 855 -6.19 -22.66 51.24
N GLU A 856 -5.08 -22.72 51.97
CA GLU A 856 -4.16 -21.60 52.06
C GLU A 856 -3.29 -21.52 50.80
N VAL A 857 -3.55 -20.51 49.97
CA VAL A 857 -2.70 -20.18 48.83
C VAL A 857 -1.63 -19.21 49.31
N CYS A 858 -0.45 -19.74 49.64
CA CYS A 858 0.73 -18.94 49.90
C CYS A 858 1.60 -18.87 48.65
N LEU A 859 1.88 -17.67 48.16
CA LEU A 859 3.00 -17.47 47.24
C LEU A 859 4.27 -17.63 48.07
N VAL A 860 5.01 -18.70 47.82
CA VAL A 860 6.32 -18.95 48.43
C VAL A 860 7.36 -18.93 47.32
N ASP A 861 8.57 -18.49 47.64
CA ASP A 861 9.69 -18.65 46.73
C ASP A 861 10.19 -20.11 46.71
N ALA A 862 11.19 -20.40 45.86
CA ALA A 862 11.75 -21.73 45.72
C ALA A 862 12.49 -22.27 46.98
N SER A 863 12.68 -21.45 48.02
CA SER A 863 13.25 -21.83 49.32
C SER A 863 12.21 -22.10 50.41
N GLY A 864 10.92 -22.03 50.06
CA GLY A 864 9.81 -22.24 50.99
C GLY A 864 9.47 -21.01 51.84
N ARG A 865 10.00 -19.82 51.49
CA ARG A 865 9.74 -18.58 52.22
C ARG A 865 8.54 -17.85 51.60
N GLN A 866 7.56 -17.50 52.44
CA GLN A 866 6.31 -16.85 52.03
C GLN A 866 6.57 -15.41 51.55
N LEU A 867 6.12 -15.11 50.34
CA LEU A 867 6.29 -13.85 49.61
C LEU A 867 5.11 -12.88 49.78
N VAL A 868 3.93 -13.36 50.18
CA VAL A 868 2.76 -12.52 50.46
C VAL A 868 2.07 -13.02 51.73
N GLY A 869 1.87 -12.15 52.71
CA GLY A 869 1.39 -12.51 54.04
C GLY A 869 -0.13 -12.56 54.17
N SER A 870 -0.88 -12.01 53.22
CA SER A 870 -2.35 -12.03 53.23
C SER A 870 -2.97 -11.92 51.83
N LEU A 871 -4.22 -12.37 51.70
CA LEU A 871 -5.02 -12.26 50.46
C LEU A 871 -5.23 -10.79 50.02
N LEU A 872 -5.18 -9.85 50.97
CA LEU A 872 -5.37 -8.42 50.70
C LEU A 872 -4.20 -7.80 49.91
N GLU A 873 -2.96 -8.23 50.20
CA GLU A 873 -1.76 -7.79 49.46
C GLU A 873 -1.76 -8.33 48.03
N LEU A 874 -2.28 -9.55 47.83
CA LEU A 874 -2.41 -10.17 46.51
C LEU A 874 -3.39 -9.38 45.62
N ILE A 875 -4.50 -8.93 46.20
CA ILE A 875 -5.51 -8.12 45.51
C ILE A 875 -4.96 -6.73 45.21
N GLN A 876 -4.20 -6.09 46.10
CA GLN A 876 -3.60 -4.78 45.85
C GLN A 876 -2.58 -4.80 44.68
N LEU A 877 -1.84 -5.90 44.51
CA LEU A 877 -0.92 -6.11 43.39
C LEU A 877 -1.62 -6.26 42.02
N VAL A 878 -2.88 -6.69 42.02
CA VAL A 878 -3.70 -6.83 40.81
C VAL A 878 -4.52 -5.56 40.55
N SER A 879 -4.93 -4.84 41.60
CA SER A 879 -5.80 -3.65 41.52
C SER A 879 -5.06 -2.33 41.30
N PHE A 880 -3.78 -2.21 41.69
CA PHE A 880 -2.95 -1.04 41.38
C PHE A 880 -1.89 -1.42 40.35
N GLY A 881 -2.19 -1.14 39.07
CA GLY A 881 -1.23 -1.29 37.98
C GLY A 881 0.03 -0.45 38.25
N ALA A 882 1.14 -1.11 38.57
CA ALA A 882 2.42 -0.45 38.76
C ALA A 882 2.97 0.12 37.44
N PRO A 883 3.77 1.21 37.49
CA PRO A 883 4.41 1.80 36.33
C PRO A 883 5.38 0.82 35.68
N SER A 884 5.44 0.92 34.35
CA SER A 884 6.25 0.11 33.45
C SER A 884 7.71 -0.05 33.87
N HIS A 885 8.12 -1.25 34.29
CA HIS A 885 9.39 -1.89 33.93
C HIS A 885 9.30 -3.39 34.23
N HIS A 886 8.73 -4.16 33.29
CA HIS A 886 8.97 -5.58 32.98
C HIS A 886 7.75 -6.17 32.26
N ARG A 887 7.72 -6.07 30.92
CA ARG A 887 6.86 -6.94 30.09
C ARG A 887 7.65 -8.19 29.73
N ILE A 888 7.19 -9.34 30.18
CA ILE A 888 7.67 -10.65 29.72
C ILE A 888 7.05 -10.90 28.35
N HIS A 889 7.88 -10.99 27.31
CA HIS A 889 7.48 -11.49 26.00
C HIS A 889 7.89 -12.96 25.86
N HIS A 890 6.94 -13.77 25.37
CA HIS A 890 7.08 -15.14 24.86
C HIS A 890 7.46 -16.25 25.86
N GLY A 891 6.45 -16.97 26.34
CA GLY A 891 6.58 -18.34 26.84
C GLY A 891 5.31 -19.13 26.51
N ARG A 892 5.41 -20.17 25.66
CA ARG A 892 4.35 -21.18 25.51
C ARG A 892 4.24 -21.93 26.84
N VAL A 893 3.06 -21.96 27.45
CA VAL A 893 2.76 -22.89 28.55
C VAL A 893 2.27 -24.19 27.91
N SER A 894 3.07 -25.25 28.03
CA SER A 894 2.69 -26.62 27.63
C SER A 894 2.64 -27.47 28.90
N MET A 895 1.47 -27.96 29.28
CA MET A 895 1.32 -28.97 30.34
C MET A 895 1.30 -30.37 29.71
N ARG A 896 2.25 -31.24 30.08
CA ARG A 896 2.18 -32.69 29.82
C ARG A 896 1.78 -33.38 31.11
N PHE A 897 0.73 -34.19 31.06
CA PHE A 897 0.31 -35.05 32.17
C PHE A 897 0.97 -36.43 32.05
N PRO A 898 1.45 -37.06 33.14
CA PRO A 898 1.85 -38.46 33.13
C PRO A 898 0.62 -39.36 33.04
N SER A 899 0.77 -40.44 32.28
CA SER A 899 -0.22 -41.49 32.07
C SER A 899 -0.48 -42.30 33.35
N THR A 900 -1.67 -42.19 33.92
CA THR A 900 -2.32 -43.29 34.66
C THR A 900 -3.83 -43.12 34.62
N ARG A 901 -4.52 -44.24 34.38
CA ARG A 901 -5.96 -44.38 34.12
C ARG A 901 -6.83 -43.95 35.31
N ALA A 902 -8.05 -43.56 34.93
CA ALA A 902 -9.32 -43.56 35.66
C ALA A 902 -9.70 -42.29 36.43
N HIS A 903 -10.89 -41.80 36.04
CA HIS A 903 -11.72 -40.75 36.65
C HIS A 903 -11.35 -39.29 36.37
N CYS A 904 -11.95 -38.72 35.32
CA CYS A 904 -12.93 -37.61 35.43
C CYS A 904 -13.29 -37.08 34.04
N THR A 905 -14.33 -37.68 33.46
CA THR A 905 -14.99 -37.25 32.23
C THR A 905 -15.98 -36.12 32.55
N ALA A 906 -15.49 -34.96 32.98
CA ALA A 906 -16.27 -33.72 33.10
C ALA A 906 -15.33 -32.60 33.54
N LEU A 907 -14.62 -31.97 32.60
CA LEU A 907 -13.94 -30.64 32.75
C LEU A 907 -13.09 -30.25 31.52
N SER A 908 -13.12 -31.01 30.42
CA SER A 908 -12.38 -30.68 29.18
C SER A 908 -13.06 -29.65 28.27
N ASN A 909 -14.21 -29.10 28.65
CA ASN A 909 -14.99 -28.20 27.77
C ASN A 909 -15.01 -26.73 28.20
N CYS A 910 -14.30 -26.32 29.26
CA CYS A 910 -14.40 -24.94 29.78
C CYS A 910 -13.20 -24.02 29.52
N PHE A 911 -12.09 -24.50 28.92
CA PHE A 911 -10.91 -23.64 28.69
C PHE A 911 -10.31 -23.85 27.30
N ASN A 912 -10.95 -23.27 26.31
CA ASN A 912 -10.37 -22.98 24.99
C ASN A 912 -11.04 -21.73 24.40
N TYR A 913 -10.81 -20.54 24.99
CA TYR A 913 -10.94 -19.24 24.32
C TYR A 913 -10.02 -18.20 25.02
N PRO A 914 -9.42 -17.23 24.28
CA PRO A 914 -8.57 -16.20 24.86
C PRO A 914 -9.43 -15.10 25.50
N MET A 915 -9.29 -14.88 26.81
CA MET A 915 -10.04 -13.86 27.55
C MET A 915 -9.41 -12.47 27.37
N GLY A 916 -10.13 -11.60 26.65
CA GLY A 916 -10.26 -10.20 27.01
C GLY A 916 -11.42 -10.02 28.00
N LEU A 917 -11.38 -8.90 28.74
CA LEU A 917 -12.46 -8.30 29.54
C LEU A 917 -13.17 -9.18 30.59
N ILE A 918 -12.81 -8.95 31.86
CA ILE A 918 -13.74 -9.11 32.99
C ILE A 918 -14.00 -7.72 33.55
N THR A 919 -15.21 -7.22 33.35
CA THR A 919 -15.83 -6.15 34.15
C THR A 919 -16.25 -6.72 35.50
N LEU A 920 -15.90 -6.04 36.60
CA LEU A 920 -16.48 -6.28 37.92
C LEU A 920 -17.08 -4.97 38.41
N GLY A 921 -18.38 -5.02 38.77
CA GLY A 921 -19.11 -3.97 39.47
C GLY A 921 -18.93 -4.05 40.97
#